data_AF-A0A3D3DG53-F1
#
_entry.id   AF-A0A3D3DG53-F1
#
_cell.length_a   1.000
_cell.length_b   1.000
_cell.length_c   1.000
_cell.angle_alpha   90.00
_cell.angle_beta   90.00
_cell.angle_gamma   90.00
#
_symmetry.space_group_name_H-M   'P 1'
#
loop_
_entity.id
_entity.type
_entity.pdbx_description
1 polymer ?
#
loop_
_entity_poly.entity_id
_entity_poly.type
_entity_poly.pdbx_seq_one_letter_code
_entity_poly.pdbx_strand_id
1 'polypeptide(L)'
;MKFERILLFVWLAFSASGAIRNVYFDSQAAGSGDGSLDNPFRTLSAVSFPAIQAWVNAGDDVHLQLKRGSVFRENFTFSASGTAAHPIRLQDYGAGAKPIISGEAVFTGWSLAGFGGGATWRLAAPNRVFYLWLENQYLTKGTSAGTLSDGAWVWESGQLYLRYDAGNPDTLTLSVTGAVRPNALRLNTVGSLIVSNLIFTKTSSYAASVTDANDIQFDDTEWLECGSQLNLNRSVNIAFRACRFEGSYGNQMALIEGPQTSASFVFCLFANQFVPAALQILSAASVLVANCNFVSVSGTSVSSAATGAVSLANCILTGHAIQTNTSGSDPIKSTGSPILVQNSLILPNGYNPSKHMVNVTEIGRNLYQDPRYVSVNRESILSLATDDYENLDDWIVFANLAKAKGWRAVLALSKTDTLKPSDKTKMQAMIDQGHEIASHSRSHAFLTTALGCYLKYVGTGSNCLLTIQGNRLKTIVSGGNGGENLDINLLQGNVDTTSELVSTLDAPPAYTCRLATIYSHAVPSRLLETVTDLDIALAEQFLPYNVPAFWTNEIWLSKEDIQSAFTAENGGPYSCRSFFYPGGAFDDAVVSQVIAAGYLGARADETSPVFSHMENMDLYHIPVPQGTTYGYVLMLRFERNTEDTSPQSNGFTGANLAYSPNAYRHSRAGDFNGTNTCVFRDANADFNFVRRDWHFSGRFWLRGQTGAGTLFSFTNAATAARIEVNDQLAVNFVVRSNAAEIFRLSTPPAAVSPGQYQKISVQQLFDRWFIRVNDVVVATTTNTLRLPAATGQVYIGCAANPDDGQLGNFYNGLMDDVVVSNGTYYKTQGLADMLCQFGGMMCTVSHNESGIPREILRIFLDALADYSGNLKVMTLSDALAYLRSRGVLSADGRSLKRYDLGHHADYHLRADSPCVCAGDPAVLQGIPSLHDLDGTPITDANGNLLLPGSGIDMGAFVNRNIGYSAPRLTMAPLKGGQSPKLLLVGQLGIRYQIDFSPDLSLWNPLTNLLCTDNPMVIEDPTNTPIRFYRAVVSGN
;
A
#
# COMPACT_ATOMS: atom_id res chain seq x y z
N MET A 1 -15.54 82.20 -37.43
CA MET A 1 -15.53 81.03 -36.53
C MET A 1 -14.70 79.94 -37.19
N LYS A 2 -13.45 79.78 -36.74
CA LYS A 2 -12.47 78.81 -37.25
C LYS A 2 -12.20 77.83 -36.10
N PHE A 3 -12.38 76.54 -36.35
CA PHE A 3 -11.93 75.46 -35.47
C PHE A 3 -10.51 75.08 -35.89
N GLU A 4 -9.54 75.26 -35.00
CA GLU A 4 -8.16 74.81 -35.20
C GLU A 4 -8.03 73.34 -34.79
N ARG A 5 -7.45 72.54 -35.69
CA ARG A 5 -7.06 71.15 -35.46
C ARG A 5 -5.69 71.12 -34.79
N ILE A 6 -5.64 70.64 -33.55
CA ILE A 6 -4.39 70.28 -32.87
C ILE A 6 -3.98 68.88 -33.35
N LEU A 7 -2.85 68.78 -34.05
CA LEU A 7 -2.15 67.52 -34.29
C LEU A 7 -1.46 67.09 -32.98
N LEU A 8 -1.93 66.00 -32.37
CA LEU A 8 -1.25 65.32 -31.27
C LEU A 8 -0.27 64.30 -31.88
N PHE A 9 1.03 64.61 -31.86
CA PHE A 9 2.08 63.64 -32.18
C PHE A 9 2.18 62.64 -31.02
N VAL A 10 1.70 61.41 -31.22
CA VAL A 10 1.98 60.28 -30.33
C VAL A 10 3.44 59.85 -30.56
N TRP A 11 4.32 60.20 -29.64
CA TRP A 11 5.63 59.55 -29.53
C TRP A 11 5.40 58.11 -29.06
N LEU A 12 5.44 57.16 -29.99
CA LEU A 12 5.71 55.76 -29.68
C LEU A 12 7.14 55.69 -29.14
N ALA A 13 7.29 55.68 -27.81
CA ALA A 13 8.54 55.30 -27.18
C ALA A 13 8.81 53.83 -27.54
N PHE A 14 9.69 53.59 -28.51
CA PHE A 14 10.32 52.28 -28.65
C PHE A 14 11.16 52.07 -27.38
N SER A 15 10.73 51.18 -26.51
CA SER A 15 11.59 50.61 -25.48
C SER A 15 12.78 49.98 -26.21
N ALA A 16 13.98 50.51 -26.00
CA ALA A 16 15.18 49.80 -26.40
C ALA A 16 15.16 48.43 -25.72
N SER A 17 15.27 47.35 -26.50
CA SER A 17 15.47 46.00 -25.95
C SER A 17 16.69 46.05 -25.02
N GLY A 18 16.51 45.70 -23.75
CA GLY A 18 17.62 45.54 -22.82
C GLY A 18 18.57 44.44 -23.28
N ALA A 19 19.78 44.42 -22.70
CA ALA A 19 20.78 43.40 -23.01
C ALA A 19 20.48 42.10 -22.24
N ILE A 20 20.89 40.95 -22.80
CA ILE A 20 20.85 39.68 -22.08
C ILE A 20 22.14 39.57 -21.24
N ARG A 21 21.99 39.38 -19.92
CA ARG A 21 23.06 39.22 -18.94
C ARG A 21 23.12 37.76 -18.46
N ASN A 22 24.18 37.07 -18.82
CA ASN A 22 24.44 35.69 -18.40
C ASN A 22 25.48 35.65 -17.28
N VAL A 23 25.17 34.95 -16.19
CA VAL A 23 26.09 34.69 -15.07
C VAL A 23 26.23 33.18 -14.90
N TYR A 24 27.44 32.66 -14.99
CA TYR A 24 27.73 31.23 -15.03
C TYR A 24 28.33 30.71 -13.72
N PHE A 25 27.91 29.51 -13.32
CA PHE A 25 28.36 28.81 -12.11
C PHE A 25 28.84 27.39 -12.43
N ASP A 26 30.01 27.01 -11.94
CA ASP A 26 30.59 25.66 -12.08
C ASP A 26 31.30 25.23 -10.78
N SER A 27 30.71 24.27 -10.06
CA SER A 27 31.27 23.75 -8.79
C SER A 27 32.65 23.08 -8.95
N GLN A 28 32.99 22.66 -10.17
CA GLN A 28 34.24 21.99 -10.53
C GLN A 28 35.30 22.96 -11.07
N ALA A 29 35.00 24.26 -11.17
CA ALA A 29 35.99 25.26 -11.56
C ALA A 29 37.16 25.27 -10.58
N ALA A 30 38.38 25.46 -11.09
CA ALA A 30 39.60 25.46 -10.27
C ALA A 30 39.59 26.56 -9.19
N GLY A 31 38.95 27.70 -9.46
CA GLY A 31 38.74 28.82 -8.55
C GLY A 31 37.45 29.57 -8.88
N SER A 32 37.06 30.53 -8.03
CA SER A 32 35.89 31.37 -8.31
C SER A 32 36.28 32.53 -9.23
N GLY A 33 35.74 32.55 -10.44
CA GLY A 33 35.99 33.59 -11.44
C GLY A 33 35.11 34.82 -11.29
N ASP A 34 34.78 35.46 -12.41
CA ASP A 34 33.96 36.68 -12.50
C ASP A 34 32.50 36.42 -12.91
N GLY A 35 32.13 35.15 -13.12
CA GLY A 35 30.79 34.74 -13.54
C GLY A 35 30.60 34.76 -15.06
N SER A 36 31.64 34.99 -15.85
CA SER A 36 31.62 34.75 -17.31
C SER A 36 31.67 33.25 -17.65
N LEU A 37 31.39 32.89 -18.91
CA LEU A 37 31.42 31.49 -19.34
C LEU A 37 32.81 30.85 -19.20
N ASP A 38 33.87 31.62 -19.46
CA ASP A 38 35.25 31.16 -19.36
C ASP A 38 35.77 31.14 -17.92
N ASN A 39 35.23 32.03 -17.06
CA ASN A 39 35.61 32.15 -15.65
C ASN A 39 34.36 32.12 -14.75
N PRO A 40 33.65 30.98 -14.66
CA PRO A 40 32.42 30.88 -13.90
C PRO A 40 32.68 31.03 -12.39
N PHE A 41 31.64 31.41 -11.65
CA PHE A 41 31.68 31.36 -10.19
C PHE A 41 31.71 29.91 -9.71
N ARG A 42 32.57 29.63 -8.72
CA ARG A 42 32.67 28.27 -8.14
C ARG A 42 31.59 28.00 -7.11
N THR A 43 31.13 29.05 -6.42
CA THR A 43 30.12 28.98 -5.37
C THR A 43 28.94 29.89 -5.70
N LEU A 44 27.75 29.50 -5.25
CA LEU A 44 26.54 30.30 -5.43
C LEU A 44 26.62 31.60 -4.64
N SER A 45 27.31 31.58 -3.50
CA SER A 45 27.57 32.75 -2.64
C SER A 45 28.42 33.85 -3.29
N ALA A 46 29.07 33.60 -4.43
CA ALA A 46 29.89 34.59 -5.12
C ALA A 46 29.06 35.64 -5.90
N VAL A 47 27.76 35.38 -6.13
CA VAL A 47 26.89 36.28 -6.89
C VAL A 47 26.60 37.59 -6.14
N SER A 48 26.62 38.71 -6.85
CA SER A 48 26.24 40.02 -6.32
C SER A 48 24.80 40.37 -6.69
N PHE A 49 23.85 40.09 -5.79
CA PHE A 49 22.44 40.47 -6.00
C PHE A 49 22.19 41.97 -6.18
N PRO A 50 22.93 42.90 -5.56
CA PRO A 50 22.82 44.33 -5.89
C PRO A 50 23.14 44.63 -7.37
N ALA A 51 24.11 43.91 -7.96
CA ALA A 51 24.42 44.05 -9.39
C ALA A 51 23.29 43.47 -10.25
N ILE A 52 22.76 42.29 -9.87
CA ILE A 52 21.60 41.69 -10.54
C ILE A 52 20.41 42.67 -10.55
N GLN A 53 20.08 43.28 -9.40
CA GLN A 53 18.97 44.22 -9.31
C GLN A 53 19.19 45.47 -10.17
N ALA A 54 20.43 45.97 -10.26
CA ALA A 54 20.75 47.11 -11.11
C ALA A 54 20.52 46.81 -12.60
N TRP A 55 20.84 45.60 -13.06
CA TRP A 55 20.58 45.17 -14.44
C TRP A 55 19.09 45.05 -14.74
N VAL A 56 18.32 44.42 -13.85
CA VAL A 56 16.86 44.35 -14.01
C VAL A 56 16.25 45.75 -14.08
N ASN A 57 16.67 46.67 -13.21
CA ASN A 57 16.19 48.06 -13.21
C ASN A 57 16.54 48.82 -14.51
N ALA A 58 17.56 48.36 -15.25
CA ALA A 58 17.93 48.89 -16.56
C ALA A 58 17.15 48.25 -17.73
N GLY A 59 16.26 47.29 -17.45
CA GLY A 59 15.49 46.54 -18.45
C GLY A 59 16.23 45.37 -19.08
N ASP A 60 17.38 44.96 -18.52
CA ASP A 60 18.14 43.80 -19.00
C ASP A 60 17.45 42.47 -18.62
N ASP A 61 17.52 41.48 -19.51
CA ASP A 61 17.14 40.10 -19.21
C ASP A 61 18.29 39.41 -18.47
N VAL A 62 18.05 38.92 -17.25
CA VAL A 62 19.11 38.31 -16.43
C VAL A 62 18.93 36.81 -16.29
N HIS A 63 19.97 36.04 -16.69
CA HIS A 63 20.01 34.57 -16.57
C HIS A 63 21.19 34.15 -15.69
N LEU A 64 20.90 33.45 -14.60
CA LEU A 64 21.85 32.75 -13.73
C LEU A 64 21.90 31.28 -14.15
N GLN A 65 23.06 30.81 -14.59
CA GLN A 65 23.22 29.54 -15.28
C GLN A 65 24.14 28.60 -14.51
N LEU A 66 23.62 27.47 -14.05
CA LEU A 66 24.37 26.46 -13.31
C LEU A 66 24.78 25.33 -14.24
N LYS A 67 26.06 24.95 -14.21
CA LYS A 67 26.59 23.94 -15.14
C LYS A 67 26.03 22.56 -14.82
N ARG A 68 25.52 21.86 -15.83
CA ARG A 68 25.14 20.45 -15.70
C ARG A 68 26.30 19.59 -15.18
N GLY A 69 25.98 18.66 -14.28
CA GLY A 69 26.94 17.85 -13.52
C GLY A 69 27.55 18.53 -12.29
N SER A 70 27.27 19.82 -12.02
CA SER A 70 27.73 20.49 -10.80
C SER A 70 26.93 20.11 -9.55
N VAL A 71 27.63 20.09 -8.41
CA VAL A 71 27.03 19.90 -7.07
C VAL A 71 27.46 21.04 -6.15
N PHE A 72 26.52 21.92 -5.81
CA PHE A 72 26.72 23.05 -4.92
C PHE A 72 26.24 22.70 -3.51
N ARG A 73 27.17 22.52 -2.57
CA ARG A 73 26.88 22.17 -1.16
C ARG A 73 26.70 23.43 -0.31
N GLU A 74 25.66 24.21 -0.58
CA GLU A 74 25.46 25.56 -0.04
C GLU A 74 24.00 25.83 0.35
N ASN A 75 23.78 26.90 1.10
CA ASN A 75 22.46 27.49 1.31
C ASN A 75 22.33 28.74 0.44
N PHE A 76 21.59 28.66 -0.67
CA PHE A 76 21.48 29.76 -1.62
C PHE A 76 20.33 30.69 -1.25
N THR A 77 20.67 31.89 -0.75
CA THR A 77 19.68 32.93 -0.41
C THR A 77 19.59 33.94 -1.55
N PHE A 78 18.43 34.02 -2.19
CA PHE A 78 18.16 34.94 -3.29
C PHE A 78 17.60 36.27 -2.79
N SER A 79 18.10 37.39 -3.32
CA SER A 79 17.70 38.73 -2.82
C SER A 79 17.59 39.80 -3.91
N ALA A 80 17.18 39.42 -5.13
CA ALA A 80 16.83 40.33 -6.22
C ALA A 80 15.47 39.95 -6.81
N SER A 81 14.75 40.93 -7.36
CA SER A 81 13.44 40.75 -7.99
C SER A 81 13.48 41.16 -9.45
N GLY A 82 12.84 40.34 -10.29
CA GLY A 82 12.56 40.67 -11.68
C GLY A 82 11.35 41.60 -11.82
N THR A 83 10.88 41.72 -13.06
CA THR A 83 9.56 42.29 -13.38
C THR A 83 8.78 41.31 -14.26
N ALA A 84 7.48 41.52 -14.43
CA ALA A 84 6.67 40.68 -15.33
C ALA A 84 7.19 40.67 -16.79
N ALA A 85 7.79 41.78 -17.25
CA ALA A 85 8.39 41.88 -18.58
C ALA A 85 9.80 41.26 -18.64
N HIS A 86 10.56 41.36 -17.55
CA HIS A 86 11.93 40.88 -17.43
C HIS A 86 12.10 40.02 -16.17
N PRO A 87 11.58 38.78 -16.16
CA PRO A 87 11.79 37.87 -15.04
C PRO A 87 13.26 37.44 -15.00
N ILE A 88 13.80 37.30 -13.79
CA ILE A 88 15.12 36.70 -13.62
C ILE A 88 14.98 35.19 -13.89
N ARG A 89 15.94 34.58 -14.60
CA ARG A 89 15.96 33.14 -14.86
C ARG A 89 17.10 32.48 -14.11
N LEU A 90 16.82 31.45 -13.32
CA LEU A 90 17.79 30.58 -12.69
C LEU A 90 17.65 29.19 -13.32
N GLN A 91 18.62 28.80 -14.14
CA GLN A 91 18.50 27.63 -15.01
C GLN A 91 19.83 26.90 -15.15
N ASP A 92 19.81 25.78 -15.85
CA ASP A 92 20.99 24.99 -16.19
C ASP A 92 21.68 25.48 -17.48
N TYR A 93 22.93 25.06 -17.68
CA TYR A 93 23.62 25.14 -18.98
C TYR A 93 24.57 23.96 -19.20
N GLY A 94 24.93 23.71 -20.46
CA GLY A 94 25.82 22.62 -20.85
C GLY A 94 25.09 21.29 -21.01
N ALA A 95 25.84 20.18 -20.95
CA ALA A 95 25.33 18.82 -21.12
C ALA A 95 25.54 17.98 -19.85
N GLY A 96 24.76 16.90 -19.68
CA GLY A 96 24.88 15.98 -18.55
C GLY A 96 23.69 16.04 -17.58
N ALA A 97 23.90 15.61 -16.34
CA ALA A 97 22.86 15.62 -15.30
C ALA A 97 22.47 17.06 -14.88
N LYS A 98 21.23 17.26 -14.44
CA LYS A 98 20.78 18.56 -13.90
C LYS A 98 21.71 19.02 -12.75
N PRO A 99 22.02 20.32 -12.62
CA PRO A 99 22.82 20.82 -11.51
C PRO A 99 22.11 20.59 -10.17
N ILE A 100 22.89 20.26 -9.14
CA ILE A 100 22.40 19.95 -7.79
C ILE A 100 22.76 21.07 -6.83
N ILE A 101 21.79 21.58 -6.07
CA ILE A 101 22.02 22.38 -4.86
C ILE A 101 21.65 21.52 -3.66
N SER A 102 22.62 21.22 -2.80
CA SER A 102 22.48 20.24 -1.73
C SER A 102 22.80 20.78 -0.35
N GLY A 103 22.02 20.36 0.65
CA GLY A 103 22.26 20.64 2.06
C GLY A 103 23.27 19.72 2.75
N GLU A 104 23.80 18.70 2.07
CA GLU A 104 24.62 17.65 2.69
C GLU A 104 26.10 18.04 2.91
N ALA A 105 26.73 17.41 3.89
CA ALA A 105 28.17 17.34 4.04
C ALA A 105 28.66 15.90 3.78
N VAL A 106 29.91 15.76 3.34
CA VAL A 106 30.59 14.47 3.16
C VAL A 106 31.42 14.20 4.41
N PHE A 107 31.30 12.99 4.95
CA PHE A 107 31.94 12.56 6.19
C PHE A 107 33.03 11.52 5.91
N THR A 108 34.26 11.87 6.26
CA THR A 108 35.47 11.03 6.12
C THR A 108 36.28 11.09 7.41
N GLY A 109 37.17 10.12 7.65
CA GLY A 109 37.99 10.07 8.86
C GLY A 109 37.35 9.27 10.00
N TRP A 110 36.66 8.19 9.66
CA TRP A 110 36.01 7.27 10.58
C TRP A 110 37.04 6.47 11.40
N SER A 111 36.83 6.48 12.71
CA SER A 111 37.63 5.72 13.68
C SER A 111 36.74 4.78 14.49
N LEU A 112 37.28 3.67 14.99
CA LEU A 112 36.50 2.75 15.81
C LEU A 112 36.08 3.44 17.12
N ALA A 113 34.79 3.35 17.49
CA ALA A 113 34.26 3.94 18.71
C ALA A 113 34.75 3.23 19.97
N GLY A 114 34.98 1.92 19.89
CA GLY A 114 35.47 1.08 20.99
C GLY A 114 34.41 0.68 22.03
N PHE A 115 33.12 0.90 21.74
CA PHE A 115 31.96 0.52 22.55
C PHE A 115 30.72 0.29 21.67
N GLY A 116 29.64 -0.26 22.26
CA GLY A 116 28.44 -0.72 21.54
C GLY A 116 28.57 -2.17 21.04
N GLY A 117 27.49 -2.77 20.53
CA GLY A 117 27.58 -4.07 19.86
C GLY A 117 28.44 -3.96 18.60
N GLY A 118 29.43 -4.85 18.40
CA GLY A 118 30.45 -5.06 17.31
C GLY A 118 31.31 -3.87 16.76
N ALA A 119 31.69 -3.84 15.47
CA ALA A 119 32.28 -2.67 14.73
C ALA A 119 31.43 -1.36 14.56
N THR A 120 31.36 -0.52 15.60
CA THR A 120 30.76 0.84 15.52
C THR A 120 31.84 1.89 15.27
N TRP A 121 31.62 2.74 14.26
CA TRP A 121 32.54 3.78 13.80
C TRP A 121 32.08 5.17 14.24
N ARG A 122 33.02 6.10 14.44
CA ARG A 122 32.73 7.48 14.83
C ARG A 122 33.66 8.51 14.20
N LEU A 123 33.18 9.75 14.13
CA LEU A 123 33.96 10.95 13.83
C LEU A 123 33.33 12.22 14.43
N ALA A 124 34.11 13.30 14.48
CA ALA A 124 33.65 14.60 14.93
C ALA A 124 32.69 15.25 13.90
N ALA A 125 31.50 15.64 14.35
CA ALA A 125 30.48 16.30 13.55
C ALA A 125 29.86 17.46 14.36
N PRO A 126 30.46 18.66 14.35
CA PRO A 126 30.01 19.77 15.21
C PRO A 126 28.61 20.30 14.84
N ASN A 127 28.25 20.21 13.55
CA ASN A 127 26.90 20.49 13.11
C ASN A 127 26.01 19.26 13.32
N ARG A 128 24.80 19.47 13.82
CA ARG A 128 23.82 18.40 14.00
C ARG A 128 23.48 17.76 12.65
N VAL A 129 23.64 16.45 12.57
CA VAL A 129 23.23 15.64 11.41
C VAL A 129 21.80 15.17 11.62
N PHE A 130 20.92 15.51 10.68
CA PHE A 130 19.50 15.15 10.76
C PHE A 130 19.18 13.84 10.05
N TYR A 131 19.84 13.61 8.92
CA TYR A 131 19.68 12.48 8.02
C TYR A 131 21.06 12.03 7.53
N LEU A 132 21.29 10.73 7.35
CA LEU A 132 22.56 10.16 6.93
C LEU A 132 22.34 9.16 5.80
N TRP A 133 23.26 9.13 4.83
CA TRP A 133 23.28 8.19 3.73
C TRP A 133 24.65 7.51 3.62
N LEU A 134 24.64 6.24 3.26
CA LEU A 134 25.82 5.45 2.88
C LEU A 134 25.62 4.99 1.44
N GLU A 135 26.51 5.35 0.51
CA GLU A 135 26.34 5.06 -0.93
C GLU A 135 24.99 5.53 -1.48
N ASN A 136 24.56 6.73 -1.08
CA ASN A 136 23.24 7.30 -1.36
C ASN A 136 22.04 6.52 -0.78
N GLN A 137 22.25 5.52 0.06
CA GLN A 137 21.18 4.84 0.77
C GLN A 137 20.89 5.51 2.11
N TYR A 138 19.66 6.00 2.30
CA TYR A 138 19.20 6.61 3.56
C TYR A 138 19.26 5.62 4.71
N LEU A 139 19.96 5.95 5.80
CA LEU A 139 20.16 5.05 6.93
C LEU A 139 19.19 5.29 8.08
N THR A 140 18.83 4.21 8.79
CA THR A 140 17.98 4.25 9.98
C THR A 140 18.69 4.95 11.13
N LYS A 141 18.02 5.92 11.75
CA LYS A 141 18.52 6.62 12.92
C LYS A 141 18.21 5.83 14.20
N GLY A 142 19.24 5.44 14.94
CA GLY A 142 19.13 4.79 16.24
C GLY A 142 18.91 5.76 17.40
N THR A 143 18.64 5.20 18.57
CA THR A 143 18.37 5.95 19.81
C THR A 143 19.63 6.43 20.53
N SER A 144 20.69 5.62 20.53
CA SER A 144 21.98 5.94 21.17
C SER A 144 23.12 5.17 20.49
N ALA A 145 24.36 5.65 20.65
CA ALA A 145 25.52 5.01 20.01
C ALA A 145 25.80 3.58 20.53
N GLY A 146 25.42 3.29 21.78
CA GLY A 146 25.65 1.98 22.41
C GLY A 146 24.71 0.87 21.94
N THR A 147 23.59 1.21 21.29
CA THR A 147 22.49 0.30 20.96
C THR A 147 22.20 0.22 19.46
N LEU A 148 23.12 0.68 18.61
CA LEU A 148 22.94 0.66 17.16
C LEU A 148 22.93 -0.79 16.62
N SER A 149 21.98 -1.10 15.75
CA SER A 149 21.97 -2.28 14.88
C SER A 149 22.80 -2.05 13.61
N ASP A 150 23.21 -3.12 12.92
CA ASP A 150 23.95 -2.98 11.65
C ASP A 150 23.23 -2.08 10.64
N GLY A 151 23.98 -1.17 10.00
CA GLY A 151 23.45 -0.14 9.10
C GLY A 151 22.73 1.04 9.76
N ALA A 152 22.70 1.14 11.10
CA ALA A 152 22.10 2.27 11.81
C ALA A 152 23.13 3.34 12.21
N TRP A 153 22.65 4.56 12.46
CA TRP A 153 23.50 5.68 12.86
C TRP A 153 22.86 6.53 13.96
N VAL A 154 23.66 7.31 14.67
CA VAL A 154 23.15 8.37 15.54
C VAL A 154 24.12 9.55 15.57
N TRP A 155 23.58 10.75 15.73
CA TRP A 155 24.36 11.93 16.08
C TRP A 155 24.03 12.31 17.54
N GLU A 156 25.07 12.41 18.36
CA GLU A 156 24.95 12.81 19.77
C GLU A 156 26.19 13.61 20.19
N SER A 157 25.97 14.70 20.92
CA SER A 157 27.04 15.49 21.54
C SER A 157 28.20 15.91 20.60
N GLY A 158 27.89 16.28 19.35
CA GLY A 158 28.90 16.71 18.37
C GLY A 158 29.71 15.56 17.74
N GLN A 159 29.28 14.32 17.92
CA GLN A 159 29.86 13.13 17.32
C GLN A 159 28.81 12.42 16.45
N LEU A 160 29.26 11.90 15.32
CA LEU A 160 28.47 11.04 14.45
C LEU A 160 28.95 9.59 14.62
N TYR A 161 28.02 8.69 14.91
CA TYR A 161 28.26 7.26 15.06
C TYR A 161 27.53 6.52 13.94
N LEU A 162 28.22 5.57 13.30
CA LEU A 162 27.68 4.68 12.28
C LEU A 162 28.05 3.25 12.64
N ARG A 163 27.04 2.39 12.70
CA ARG A 163 27.22 0.97 12.88
C ARG A 163 27.33 0.30 11.51
N TYR A 164 28.48 -0.32 11.23
CA TYR A 164 28.69 -1.01 9.96
C TYR A 164 29.65 -2.19 10.12
N ASP A 165 29.09 -3.40 10.16
CA ASP A 165 29.80 -4.64 10.50
C ASP A 165 30.81 -5.07 9.43
N ALA A 166 30.56 -4.69 8.17
CA ALA A 166 31.41 -5.07 7.05
C ALA A 166 32.81 -4.41 7.10
N GLY A 167 33.00 -3.32 7.86
CA GLY A 167 34.31 -2.71 8.06
C GLY A 167 34.29 -1.18 8.12
N ASN A 168 35.47 -0.56 8.15
CA ASN A 168 35.59 0.90 8.21
C ASN A 168 35.12 1.51 6.88
N PRO A 169 34.15 2.44 6.87
CA PRO A 169 33.67 3.09 5.65
C PRO A 169 34.78 3.69 4.78
N ASP A 170 35.80 4.33 5.37
CA ASP A 170 36.89 4.94 4.61
C ASP A 170 37.76 3.87 3.91
N THR A 171 38.04 2.76 4.60
CA THR A 171 38.86 1.67 4.03
C THR A 171 38.12 0.91 2.92
N LEU A 172 36.79 0.90 3.00
CA LEU A 172 35.90 0.31 2.01
C LEU A 172 35.56 1.29 0.88
N THR A 173 36.14 2.51 0.90
CA THR A 173 35.90 3.58 -0.08
C THR A 173 34.43 3.96 -0.22
N LEU A 174 33.68 3.86 0.89
CA LEU A 174 32.25 4.18 0.91
C LEU A 174 32.01 5.67 1.12
N SER A 175 31.08 6.24 0.36
CA SER A 175 30.59 7.60 0.50
C SER A 175 29.58 7.68 1.64
N VAL A 176 29.94 8.39 2.72
CA VAL A 176 29.01 8.74 3.79
C VAL A 176 28.67 10.22 3.71
N THR A 177 27.39 10.55 3.57
CA THR A 177 26.93 11.93 3.54
C THR A 177 25.79 12.17 4.50
N GLY A 178 25.58 13.42 4.93
CA GLY A 178 24.48 13.73 5.83
C GLY A 178 24.02 15.18 5.79
N ALA A 179 22.76 15.39 6.10
CA ALA A 179 22.08 16.67 6.01
C ALA A 179 22.43 17.55 7.20
N VAL A 180 23.09 18.68 6.92
CA VAL A 180 23.56 19.64 7.95
C VAL A 180 23.07 21.07 7.71
N ARG A 181 22.63 21.42 6.49
CA ARG A 181 22.11 22.75 6.16
C ARG A 181 20.59 22.76 6.07
N PRO A 182 19.91 23.82 6.54
CA PRO A 182 18.46 23.87 6.60
C PRO A 182 17.79 23.97 5.24
N ASN A 183 18.40 24.66 4.27
CA ASN A 183 17.83 24.91 2.95
C ASN A 183 18.86 24.82 1.84
N ALA A 184 18.40 24.45 0.64
CA ALA A 184 19.16 24.57 -0.60
C ALA A 184 18.86 25.91 -1.26
N LEU A 185 17.58 26.33 -1.31
CA LEU A 185 17.13 27.61 -1.84
C LEU A 185 16.28 28.39 -0.83
N ARG A 186 16.52 29.69 -0.71
CA ARG A 186 15.69 30.59 0.10
C ARG A 186 15.32 31.84 -0.68
N LEU A 187 14.01 32.06 -0.83
CA LEU A 187 13.40 33.21 -1.47
C LEU A 187 12.61 33.99 -0.42
N ASN A 188 13.08 35.19 -0.04
CA ASN A 188 12.37 36.05 0.91
C ASN A 188 12.13 37.42 0.27
N THR A 189 10.87 37.85 0.18
CA THR A 189 10.54 39.20 -0.33
C THR A 189 11.10 39.46 -1.73
N VAL A 190 10.97 38.46 -2.61
CA VAL A 190 11.40 38.52 -4.02
C VAL A 190 10.23 38.27 -4.96
N GLY A 191 10.32 38.76 -6.19
CA GLY A 191 9.29 38.46 -7.20
C GLY A 191 9.79 38.33 -8.62
N SER A 192 8.94 37.77 -9.49
CA SER A 192 9.19 37.57 -10.93
C SER A 192 10.49 36.79 -11.21
N LEU A 193 10.52 35.54 -10.76
CA LEU A 193 11.65 34.61 -10.92
C LEU A 193 11.16 33.32 -11.57
N ILE A 194 11.93 32.82 -12.54
CA ILE A 194 11.73 31.51 -13.15
C ILE A 194 12.93 30.64 -12.76
N VAL A 195 12.66 29.46 -12.18
CA VAL A 195 13.66 28.48 -11.77
C VAL A 195 13.42 27.20 -12.58
N SER A 196 14.40 26.75 -13.35
CA SER A 196 14.19 25.63 -14.27
C SER A 196 15.32 24.60 -14.20
N ASN A 197 14.99 23.32 -14.37
CA ASN A 197 15.97 22.23 -14.56
C ASN A 197 17.01 22.07 -13.44
N LEU A 198 16.66 22.33 -12.18
CA LEU A 198 17.54 22.17 -11.03
C LEU A 198 17.08 21.06 -10.09
N ILE A 199 18.03 20.48 -9.34
CA ILE A 199 17.77 19.53 -8.26
C ILE A 199 18.09 20.18 -6.91
N PHE A 200 17.15 20.15 -5.98
CA PHE A 200 17.31 20.55 -4.58
C PHE A 200 17.27 19.32 -3.67
N THR A 201 18.30 19.06 -2.87
CA THR A 201 18.37 17.78 -2.15
C THR A 201 19.10 17.77 -0.80
N LYS A 202 18.80 16.77 0.03
CA LYS A 202 19.53 16.43 1.28
C LYS A 202 19.69 17.60 2.25
N THR A 203 18.62 18.36 2.48
CA THR A 203 18.56 19.43 3.48
C THR A 203 18.00 18.92 4.81
N SER A 204 18.38 19.58 5.90
CA SER A 204 17.91 19.23 7.25
C SER A 204 16.52 19.77 7.58
N SER A 205 16.04 20.76 6.82
CA SER A 205 14.69 21.32 6.94
C SER A 205 14.02 21.29 5.57
N TYR A 206 13.81 22.44 4.90
CA TYR A 206 13.10 22.52 3.61
C TYR A 206 14.10 22.57 2.46
N ALA A 207 13.91 21.83 1.37
CA ALA A 207 14.71 22.01 0.15
C ALA A 207 14.66 23.48 -0.33
N ALA A 208 13.46 24.07 -0.41
CA ALA A 208 13.29 25.51 -0.54
C ALA A 208 12.29 26.12 0.45
N SER A 209 12.58 27.36 0.87
CA SER A 209 11.66 28.20 1.62
C SER A 209 11.33 29.45 0.80
N VAL A 210 10.05 29.67 0.52
CA VAL A 210 9.51 30.77 -0.29
C VAL A 210 8.54 31.58 0.56
N THR A 211 8.97 32.77 0.97
CA THR A 211 8.25 33.58 1.96
C THR A 211 8.09 35.02 1.49
N ASP A 212 6.86 35.55 1.58
CA ASP A 212 6.51 36.91 1.13
C ASP A 212 6.94 37.17 -0.33
N ALA A 213 6.85 36.16 -1.20
CA ALA A 213 7.30 36.23 -2.58
C ALA A 213 6.12 36.28 -3.58
N ASN A 214 6.35 36.79 -4.78
CA ASN A 214 5.30 36.89 -5.81
C ASN A 214 5.77 36.48 -7.20
N ASP A 215 4.90 35.87 -8.00
CA ASP A 215 5.17 35.54 -9.41
C ASP A 215 6.44 34.70 -9.59
N ILE A 216 6.52 33.60 -8.84
CA ILE A 216 7.64 32.65 -8.91
C ILE A 216 7.19 31.40 -9.66
N GLN A 217 7.98 30.97 -10.63
CA GLN A 217 7.71 29.77 -11.42
C GLN A 217 8.85 28.77 -11.26
N PHE A 218 8.51 27.52 -10.98
CA PHE A 218 9.42 26.38 -10.98
C PHE A 218 9.03 25.45 -12.11
N ASP A 219 9.94 25.21 -13.06
CA ASP A 219 9.72 24.36 -14.22
C ASP A 219 10.71 23.19 -14.22
N ASP A 220 10.19 21.97 -14.27
CA ASP A 220 11.01 20.76 -14.40
C ASP A 220 12.13 20.68 -13.34
N THR A 221 11.79 21.04 -12.09
CA THR A 221 12.71 20.97 -10.94
C THR A 221 12.46 19.70 -10.12
N GLU A 222 13.52 19.19 -9.49
CA GLU A 222 13.43 18.01 -8.62
C GLU A 222 13.81 18.33 -7.18
N TRP A 223 13.07 17.76 -6.24
CA TRP A 223 13.14 18.05 -4.82
C TRP A 223 13.25 16.71 -4.10
N LEU A 224 14.48 16.32 -3.77
CA LEU A 224 14.80 14.94 -3.44
C LEU A 224 15.34 14.80 -2.02
N GLU A 225 14.92 13.79 -1.28
CA GLU A 225 15.59 13.30 -0.07
C GLU A 225 15.84 14.39 1.00
N CYS A 226 14.82 15.16 1.38
CA CYS A 226 14.94 16.26 2.35
C CYS A 226 14.14 15.99 3.64
N GLY A 227 14.36 16.80 4.68
CA GLY A 227 13.49 16.75 5.86
C GLY A 227 12.03 17.10 5.55
N SER A 228 11.87 18.17 4.77
CA SER A 228 10.68 18.64 4.06
C SER A 228 11.17 19.24 2.73
N GLN A 229 10.31 19.41 1.73
CA GLN A 229 10.77 19.91 0.43
C GLN A 229 10.45 21.39 0.26
N LEU A 230 9.21 21.80 0.48
CA LEU A 230 8.75 23.17 0.23
C LEU A 230 8.07 23.76 1.46
N ASN A 231 8.50 24.97 1.83
CA ASN A 231 7.73 25.87 2.67
C ASN A 231 7.26 27.07 1.84
N LEU A 232 5.95 27.27 1.74
CA LEU A 232 5.33 28.37 1.02
C LEU A 232 4.47 29.20 1.96
N ASN A 233 4.89 30.42 2.25
CA ASN A 233 4.24 31.26 3.27
C ASN A 233 4.03 32.69 2.80
N ARG A 234 2.78 33.17 2.84
CA ARG A 234 2.39 34.53 2.42
C ARG A 234 2.83 34.89 0.99
N SER A 235 2.86 33.91 0.08
CA SER A 235 3.42 34.09 -1.27
C SER A 235 2.34 33.94 -2.35
N VAL A 236 2.31 34.83 -3.33
CA VAL A 236 1.19 34.96 -4.29
C VAL A 236 1.65 34.56 -5.70
N ASN A 237 0.80 33.83 -6.43
CA ASN A 237 1.04 33.43 -7.81
C ASN A 237 2.32 32.58 -7.98
N ILE A 238 2.36 31.47 -7.25
CA ILE A 238 3.52 30.57 -7.22
C ILE A 238 3.19 29.32 -8.03
N ALA A 239 3.89 29.08 -9.12
CA ALA A 239 3.58 28.02 -10.06
C ALA A 239 4.67 26.93 -10.06
N PHE A 240 4.26 25.68 -10.00
CA PHE A 240 5.10 24.49 -10.18
C PHE A 240 4.61 23.72 -11.38
N ARG A 241 5.49 23.50 -12.37
CA ARG A 241 5.16 22.82 -13.62
C ARG A 241 6.15 21.69 -13.85
N ALA A 242 5.64 20.49 -14.10
CA ALA A 242 6.48 19.31 -14.34
C ALA A 242 7.51 19.02 -13.22
N CYS A 243 7.21 19.41 -11.98
CA CYS A 243 8.15 19.28 -10.86
C CYS A 243 8.02 17.90 -10.18
N ARG A 244 9.15 17.39 -9.68
CA ARG A 244 9.21 16.13 -8.92
C ARG A 244 9.53 16.39 -7.45
N PHE A 245 8.67 15.91 -6.57
CA PHE A 245 8.79 15.95 -5.12
C PHE A 245 8.92 14.52 -4.62
N GLU A 246 10.11 14.12 -4.17
CA GLU A 246 10.37 12.74 -3.74
C GLU A 246 11.21 12.60 -2.47
N GLY A 247 10.79 11.72 -1.55
CA GLY A 247 11.58 11.39 -0.36
C GLY A 247 11.60 12.51 0.67
N SER A 248 10.53 12.62 1.48
CA SER A 248 10.47 13.55 2.62
C SER A 248 10.48 12.77 3.94
N TYR A 249 11.53 12.92 4.75
CA TYR A 249 11.80 12.02 5.88
C TYR A 249 11.33 12.50 7.25
N GLY A 250 11.17 13.81 7.46
CA GLY A 250 10.83 14.37 8.77
C GLY A 250 9.44 14.98 8.85
N ASN A 251 8.95 15.51 7.73
CA ASN A 251 7.75 16.35 7.66
C ASN A 251 7.08 16.21 6.27
N GLN A 252 6.01 16.97 6.08
CA GLN A 252 5.30 17.08 4.81
C GLN A 252 6.20 17.44 3.64
N MET A 253 5.85 17.03 2.42
CA MET A 253 6.60 17.45 1.23
C MET A 253 6.45 18.95 1.01
N ALA A 254 5.21 19.44 0.95
CA ALA A 254 4.91 20.85 0.76
C ALA A 254 4.01 21.37 1.89
N LEU A 255 4.48 22.39 2.58
CA LEU A 255 3.74 23.17 3.56
C LEU A 255 3.30 24.50 2.94
N ILE A 256 2.00 24.77 2.95
CA ILE A 256 1.39 26.00 2.43
C ILE A 256 0.66 26.72 3.56
N GLU A 257 1.05 27.97 3.79
CA GLU A 257 0.57 28.79 4.89
C GLU A 257 0.33 30.24 4.49
N GLY A 258 -0.51 30.93 5.25
CA GLY A 258 -0.87 32.33 5.04
C GLY A 258 -2.11 32.50 4.15
N PRO A 259 -3.10 33.30 4.60
CA PRO A 259 -4.41 33.39 3.92
C PRO A 259 -4.35 34.03 2.52
N GLN A 260 -3.27 34.73 2.20
CA GLN A 260 -3.05 35.32 0.87
C GLN A 260 -2.33 34.37 -0.09
N THR A 261 -1.77 33.27 0.39
CA THR A 261 -0.93 32.41 -0.42
C THR A 261 -1.71 31.79 -1.56
N SER A 262 -1.18 31.86 -2.78
CA SER A 262 -1.77 31.19 -3.95
C SER A 262 -0.74 30.40 -4.73
N ALA A 263 -1.09 29.15 -5.02
CA ALA A 263 -0.18 28.22 -5.69
C ALA A 263 -0.87 27.33 -6.71
N SER A 264 -0.16 26.97 -7.78
CA SER A 264 -0.57 25.94 -8.72
C SER A 264 0.50 24.87 -8.88
N PHE A 265 0.09 23.61 -8.84
CA PHE A 265 0.91 22.45 -9.15
C PHE A 265 0.32 21.79 -10.38
N VAL A 266 1.10 21.72 -11.44
CA VAL A 266 0.65 21.25 -12.74
C VAL A 266 1.65 20.22 -13.24
N PHE A 267 1.19 19.03 -13.63
CA PHE A 267 2.07 17.98 -14.11
C PHE A 267 3.12 17.51 -13.08
N CYS A 268 2.87 17.70 -11.79
CA CYS A 268 3.84 17.40 -10.72
C CYS A 268 3.69 15.98 -10.16
N LEU A 269 4.81 15.37 -9.78
CA LEU A 269 4.87 14.08 -9.09
C LEU A 269 5.19 14.29 -7.61
N PHE A 270 4.39 13.70 -6.73
CA PHE A 270 4.64 13.58 -5.29
C PHE A 270 4.80 12.09 -4.94
N ALA A 271 6.01 11.66 -4.60
CA ALA A 271 6.36 10.25 -4.42
C ALA A 271 7.16 9.95 -3.15
N ASN A 272 6.92 8.81 -2.50
CA ASN A 272 7.75 8.35 -1.37
C ASN A 272 7.78 9.34 -0.18
N GLN A 273 6.60 9.76 0.29
CA GLN A 273 6.44 10.64 1.46
C GLN A 273 6.30 9.80 2.74
N PHE A 274 6.96 10.16 3.85
CA PHE A 274 7.00 9.31 5.07
C PHE A 274 6.16 9.77 6.28
N VAL A 275 5.95 11.07 6.54
CA VAL A 275 4.95 11.62 7.50
C VAL A 275 4.87 13.15 7.40
N PRO A 276 3.75 13.84 7.73
CA PRO A 276 2.39 13.35 7.93
C PRO A 276 1.47 13.53 6.70
N ALA A 277 1.90 14.27 5.66
CA ALA A 277 1.14 14.50 4.43
C ALA A 277 2.07 14.85 3.24
N ALA A 278 1.64 14.63 1.99
CA ALA A 278 2.36 15.18 0.84
C ALA A 278 2.13 16.70 0.75
N LEU A 279 0.89 17.13 0.54
CA LEU A 279 0.52 18.54 0.50
C LEU A 279 -0.26 18.92 1.76
N GLN A 280 0.34 19.74 2.62
CA GLN A 280 -0.30 20.28 3.81
C GLN A 280 -0.59 21.77 3.64
N ILE A 281 -1.86 22.13 3.60
CA ILE A 281 -2.35 23.50 3.41
C ILE A 281 -2.99 23.96 4.70
N LEU A 282 -2.28 24.73 5.52
CA LEU A 282 -2.82 25.27 6.76
C LEU A 282 -3.69 26.52 6.51
N SER A 283 -3.32 27.33 5.52
CA SER A 283 -4.08 28.49 5.07
C SER A 283 -3.62 28.90 3.67
N ALA A 284 -4.55 29.29 2.80
CA ALA A 284 -4.28 29.76 1.45
C ALA A 284 -5.51 30.50 0.90
N ALA A 285 -5.29 31.40 -0.06
CA ALA A 285 -6.35 32.02 -0.86
C ALA A 285 -6.84 31.04 -1.94
N SER A 286 -5.89 30.38 -2.62
CA SER A 286 -6.20 29.34 -3.60
C SER A 286 -5.06 28.35 -3.80
N VAL A 287 -5.38 27.07 -3.97
CA VAL A 287 -4.43 26.04 -4.40
C VAL A 287 -5.07 25.20 -5.51
N LEU A 288 -4.45 25.20 -6.70
CA LEU A 288 -4.81 24.34 -7.82
C LEU A 288 -3.80 23.21 -7.94
N VAL A 289 -4.28 21.97 -8.01
CA VAL A 289 -3.47 20.79 -8.32
C VAL A 289 -4.08 20.15 -9.56
N ALA A 290 -3.38 20.21 -10.69
CA ALA A 290 -3.88 19.76 -11.97
C ALA A 290 -2.90 18.75 -12.59
N ASN A 291 -3.41 17.63 -13.11
CA ASN A 291 -2.60 16.61 -13.76
C ASN A 291 -1.40 16.19 -12.88
N CYS A 292 -1.62 15.83 -11.61
CA CYS A 292 -0.53 15.46 -10.70
C CYS A 292 -0.68 14.01 -10.22
N ASN A 293 0.45 13.38 -9.87
CA ASN A 293 0.48 12.05 -9.24
C ASN A 293 0.85 12.18 -7.77
N PHE A 294 0.11 11.49 -6.90
CA PHE A 294 0.48 11.23 -5.51
C PHE A 294 0.58 9.72 -5.33
N VAL A 295 1.80 9.22 -5.16
CA VAL A 295 2.11 7.80 -5.15
C VAL A 295 3.02 7.48 -3.97
N SER A 296 2.79 6.34 -3.29
CA SER A 296 3.60 5.95 -2.12
C SER A 296 3.65 7.03 -1.03
N VAL A 297 2.51 7.67 -0.74
CA VAL A 297 2.39 8.71 0.30
C VAL A 297 1.91 8.06 1.59
N SER A 298 2.80 7.79 2.54
CA SER A 298 2.42 7.24 3.86
C SER A 298 1.39 8.11 4.62
N GLY A 299 1.43 9.42 4.47
CA GLY A 299 0.49 10.33 5.08
C GLY A 299 -0.80 10.53 4.30
N THR A 300 -1.52 11.60 4.63
CA THR A 300 -2.58 12.12 3.77
C THR A 300 -1.98 12.72 2.50
N SER A 301 -2.49 12.41 1.31
CA SER A 301 -2.01 13.04 0.05
C SER A 301 -2.24 14.55 0.05
N VAL A 302 -3.45 14.98 0.39
CA VAL A 302 -3.78 16.41 0.54
C VAL A 302 -4.56 16.66 1.82
N SER A 303 -3.98 17.47 2.71
CA SER A 303 -4.61 17.91 3.96
C SER A 303 -4.81 19.42 3.93
N SER A 304 -6.05 19.89 4.06
CA SER A 304 -6.36 21.33 4.04
C SER A 304 -7.09 21.80 5.28
N ALA A 305 -6.71 22.95 5.80
CA ALA A 305 -7.47 23.77 6.74
C ALA A 305 -7.81 25.14 6.13
N ALA A 306 -7.51 25.37 4.85
CA ALA A 306 -7.75 26.63 4.18
C ALA A 306 -9.24 26.93 4.02
N THR A 307 -9.61 28.19 4.19
CA THR A 307 -10.93 28.72 3.83
C THR A 307 -11.01 29.11 2.36
N GLY A 308 -9.86 29.35 1.72
CA GLY A 308 -9.75 29.58 0.28
C GLY A 308 -9.99 28.32 -0.55
N ALA A 309 -10.02 28.49 -1.87
CA ALA A 309 -10.36 27.39 -2.79
C ALA A 309 -9.21 26.39 -2.92
N VAL A 310 -9.47 25.11 -2.72
CA VAL A 310 -8.51 24.03 -3.00
C VAL A 310 -9.15 23.04 -3.97
N SER A 311 -8.47 22.79 -5.09
CA SER A 311 -9.01 21.93 -6.16
C SER A 311 -7.98 20.96 -6.71
N LEU A 312 -8.42 19.73 -6.98
CA LEU A 312 -7.69 18.69 -7.66
C LEU A 312 -8.40 18.33 -8.96
N ALA A 313 -7.68 18.33 -10.07
CA ALA A 313 -8.20 17.99 -11.39
C ALA A 313 -7.25 17.07 -12.15
N ASN A 314 -7.75 16.06 -12.88
CA ASN A 314 -6.92 15.14 -13.66
C ASN A 314 -5.82 14.45 -12.84
N CYS A 315 -5.96 14.33 -11.53
CA CYS A 315 -4.91 13.80 -10.66
C CYS A 315 -5.05 12.30 -10.46
N ILE A 316 -3.95 11.62 -10.15
CA ILE A 316 -3.92 10.22 -9.76
C ILE A 316 -3.37 10.10 -8.34
N LEU A 317 -4.13 9.51 -7.43
CA LEU A 317 -3.78 9.32 -6.03
C LEU A 317 -3.84 7.82 -5.70
N THR A 318 -2.70 7.18 -5.46
CA THR A 318 -2.63 5.74 -5.13
C THR A 318 -1.62 5.43 -4.03
N GLY A 319 -1.76 4.23 -3.42
CA GLY A 319 -0.83 3.69 -2.43
C GLY A 319 -0.53 4.63 -1.28
N HIS A 320 -1.56 5.32 -0.78
CA HIS A 320 -1.42 6.38 0.20
C HIS A 320 -2.07 6.07 1.56
N ALA A 321 -1.71 6.91 2.55
CA ALA A 321 -2.31 7.02 3.86
C ALA A 321 -2.07 5.88 4.87
N ILE A 322 -0.86 5.33 4.85
CA ILE A 322 -0.33 4.44 5.89
C ILE A 322 0.60 5.21 6.85
N GLN A 323 0.12 5.62 8.02
CA GLN A 323 1.03 6.14 9.05
C GLN A 323 1.70 4.98 9.79
N THR A 324 3.02 5.10 10.00
CA THR A 324 3.90 4.07 10.59
C THR A 324 3.62 3.71 12.05
N ASN A 325 2.58 4.30 12.67
CA ASN A 325 2.28 4.14 14.09
C ASN A 325 0.79 4.12 14.48
N THR A 326 -0.16 4.17 13.53
CA THR A 326 -1.61 4.24 13.84
C THR A 326 -2.49 3.61 12.75
N SER A 327 -3.80 3.58 12.98
CA SER A 327 -4.87 2.99 12.17
C SER A 327 -5.04 3.56 10.74
N GLY A 328 -3.97 3.99 10.06
CA GLY A 328 -4.04 4.65 8.75
C GLY A 328 -4.53 6.11 8.82
N SER A 329 -4.44 6.81 7.69
CA SER A 329 -4.90 8.19 7.51
C SER A 329 -5.96 8.31 6.42
N ASP A 330 -6.66 9.44 6.38
CA ASP A 330 -7.55 9.74 5.26
C ASP A 330 -6.73 10.12 4.03
N PRO A 331 -7.05 9.57 2.83
CA PRO A 331 -6.45 9.95 1.55
C PRO A 331 -6.38 11.46 1.29
N ILE A 332 -7.51 12.11 1.50
CA ILE A 332 -7.73 13.54 1.35
C ILE A 332 -8.59 13.96 2.53
N LYS A 333 -8.22 15.06 3.18
CA LYS A 333 -9.04 15.61 4.26
C LYS A 333 -9.04 17.13 4.23
N SER A 334 -10.20 17.72 4.51
CA SER A 334 -10.32 19.14 4.79
C SER A 334 -11.05 19.42 6.10
N THR A 335 -10.47 20.28 6.94
CA THR A 335 -11.17 20.89 8.09
C THR A 335 -11.65 22.31 7.79
N GLY A 336 -11.32 22.85 6.62
CA GLY A 336 -11.74 24.17 6.13
C GLY A 336 -12.84 24.04 5.07
N SER A 337 -12.70 24.80 3.98
CA SER A 337 -13.60 24.68 2.82
C SER A 337 -13.47 23.29 2.17
N PRO A 338 -14.54 22.73 1.58
CA PRO A 338 -14.46 21.45 0.89
C PRO A 338 -13.39 21.47 -0.22
N ILE A 339 -12.58 20.41 -0.30
CA ILE A 339 -11.66 20.24 -1.43
C ILE A 339 -12.49 19.78 -2.63
N LEU A 340 -12.38 20.50 -3.75
CA LEU A 340 -13.04 20.13 -4.99
C LEU A 340 -12.19 19.09 -5.72
N VAL A 341 -12.75 17.93 -6.06
CA VAL A 341 -12.03 16.90 -6.80
C VAL A 341 -12.79 16.53 -8.06
N GLN A 342 -12.14 16.70 -9.20
CA GLN A 342 -12.74 16.46 -10.50
C GLN A 342 -11.84 15.64 -11.42
N ASN A 343 -12.47 14.82 -12.26
CA ASN A 343 -11.83 13.98 -13.26
C ASN A 343 -10.53 13.32 -12.78
N SER A 344 -10.50 12.82 -11.55
CA SER A 344 -9.30 12.30 -10.89
C SER A 344 -9.45 10.82 -10.55
N LEU A 345 -8.35 10.06 -10.54
CA LEU A 345 -8.29 8.68 -10.09
C LEU A 345 -7.85 8.66 -8.64
N ILE A 346 -8.63 8.03 -7.76
CA ILE A 346 -8.31 7.96 -6.33
C ILE A 346 -8.54 6.54 -5.85
N LEU A 347 -7.48 5.83 -5.48
CA LEU A 347 -7.66 4.58 -4.74
C LEU A 347 -7.91 4.88 -3.26
N PRO A 348 -8.75 4.09 -2.57
CA PRO A 348 -8.96 4.27 -1.13
C PRO A 348 -7.71 3.88 -0.33
N ASN A 349 -7.72 4.21 0.96
CA ASN A 349 -6.75 3.67 1.91
C ASN A 349 -6.85 2.13 1.94
N GLY A 350 -5.78 1.46 1.50
CA GLY A 350 -5.70 0.00 1.44
C GLY A 350 -5.54 -0.69 2.80
N TYR A 351 -5.10 0.04 3.83
CA TYR A 351 -4.84 -0.49 5.17
C TYR A 351 -6.07 -0.47 6.07
N ASN A 352 -6.79 0.66 6.12
CA ASN A 352 -7.95 0.83 7.02
C ASN A 352 -9.23 1.24 6.26
N PRO A 353 -10.26 0.37 6.25
CA PRO A 353 -11.51 0.57 5.50
C PRO A 353 -12.40 1.67 6.08
N SER A 354 -12.15 2.11 7.32
CA SER A 354 -12.84 3.24 7.96
C SER A 354 -12.32 4.60 7.46
N LYS A 355 -11.12 4.64 6.86
CA LYS A 355 -10.55 5.87 6.30
C LYS A 355 -11.10 6.17 4.93
N HIS A 356 -11.40 7.43 4.67
CA HIS A 356 -12.09 7.88 3.47
C HIS A 356 -11.79 9.35 3.18
N MET A 357 -12.25 9.86 2.03
CA MET A 357 -12.14 11.28 1.75
C MET A 357 -13.04 12.09 2.69
N VAL A 358 -12.47 13.04 3.43
CA VAL A 358 -13.20 13.85 4.42
C VAL A 358 -13.37 15.27 3.91
N ASN A 359 -14.62 15.77 3.89
CA ASN A 359 -14.98 17.12 3.44
C ASN A 359 -14.47 17.40 2.02
N VAL A 360 -14.83 16.50 1.10
CA VAL A 360 -14.48 16.56 -0.33
C VAL A 360 -15.77 16.67 -1.14
N THR A 361 -15.79 17.53 -2.15
CA THR A 361 -16.86 17.61 -3.14
C THR A 361 -16.36 17.03 -4.45
N GLU A 362 -16.89 15.87 -4.84
CA GLU A 362 -16.57 15.24 -6.12
C GLU A 362 -17.42 15.82 -7.26
N ILE A 363 -16.77 16.38 -8.27
CA ILE A 363 -17.41 16.98 -9.44
C ILE A 363 -16.96 16.19 -10.68
N GLY A 364 -17.90 15.60 -11.44
CA GLY A 364 -17.57 14.89 -12.69
C GLY A 364 -17.29 13.38 -12.57
N ARG A 365 -16.38 12.85 -13.41
CA ARG A 365 -16.18 11.42 -13.69
C ARG A 365 -14.97 10.76 -12.99
N ASN A 366 -14.72 11.08 -11.71
CA ASN A 366 -13.60 10.48 -10.95
C ASN A 366 -13.51 8.94 -11.08
N LEU A 367 -12.31 8.42 -11.29
CA LEU A 367 -12.01 7.01 -11.47
C LEU A 367 -11.57 6.38 -10.13
N TYR A 368 -11.80 5.09 -10.00
CA TYR A 368 -11.39 4.29 -8.84
C TYR A 368 -10.74 2.98 -9.33
N GLN A 369 -9.89 3.03 -10.35
CA GLN A 369 -9.24 1.84 -10.95
C GLN A 369 -7.78 1.75 -10.53
N ASP A 370 -7.17 0.61 -10.79
CA ASP A 370 -5.74 0.55 -11.01
C ASP A 370 -5.32 1.53 -12.14
N PRO A 371 -4.38 2.47 -11.88
CA PRO A 371 -3.86 3.38 -12.89
C PRO A 371 -3.05 2.69 -13.98
N ARG A 372 -2.58 1.45 -13.78
CA ARG A 372 -1.74 0.70 -14.72
C ARG A 372 -0.48 1.44 -15.14
N TYR A 373 0.33 1.76 -14.15
CA TYR A 373 1.68 2.26 -14.38
C TYR A 373 2.55 1.22 -15.09
N VAL A 374 3.55 1.67 -15.85
CA VAL A 374 4.53 0.81 -16.53
C VAL A 374 5.27 -0.05 -15.51
N SER A 375 5.68 0.56 -14.39
CA SER A 375 6.12 -0.19 -13.23
C SER A 375 5.85 0.59 -11.94
N VAL A 376 5.24 -0.09 -10.97
CA VAL A 376 5.12 0.42 -9.60
C VAL A 376 6.44 0.25 -8.85
N ASN A 377 6.59 0.95 -7.74
CA ASN A 377 7.86 1.17 -7.06
C ASN A 377 8.60 -0.12 -6.67
N ARG A 378 7.89 -1.12 -6.13
CA ARG A 378 8.52 -2.28 -5.50
C ARG A 378 7.73 -3.56 -5.78
N GLU A 379 8.48 -4.65 -5.87
CA GLU A 379 7.90 -6.00 -5.82
C GLU A 379 7.29 -6.24 -4.44
N SER A 380 6.16 -6.91 -4.38
CA SER A 380 5.50 -7.28 -3.13
C SER A 380 4.92 -8.66 -3.17
N ILE A 381 4.71 -9.25 -1.99
CA ILE A 381 4.24 -10.62 -1.84
C ILE A 381 2.94 -10.62 -1.05
N LEU A 382 1.97 -11.41 -1.50
CA LEU A 382 0.74 -11.68 -0.78
C LEU A 382 0.59 -13.19 -0.60
N SER A 383 0.50 -13.63 0.65
CA SER A 383 0.16 -14.99 1.03
C SER A 383 -1.31 -15.07 1.44
N LEU A 384 -2.01 -16.03 0.86
CA LEU A 384 -3.43 -16.28 1.09
C LEU A 384 -3.55 -17.45 2.06
N ALA A 385 -3.96 -17.20 3.30
CA ALA A 385 -3.99 -18.21 4.34
C ALA A 385 -5.33 -18.25 5.08
N THR A 386 -5.73 -19.44 5.51
CA THR A 386 -6.87 -19.68 6.38
C THR A 386 -6.36 -20.34 7.66
N ASP A 387 -6.84 -19.87 8.81
CA ASP A 387 -6.43 -20.37 10.12
C ASP A 387 -7.29 -21.55 10.57
N ASP A 388 -6.73 -22.42 11.40
CA ASP A 388 -7.38 -23.54 12.10
C ASP A 388 -7.92 -24.73 11.27
N TYR A 389 -7.83 -25.93 11.86
CA TYR A 389 -8.42 -27.16 11.32
C TYR A 389 -9.93 -27.05 11.11
N GLU A 390 -10.63 -26.35 12.00
CA GLU A 390 -12.08 -26.15 11.95
C GLU A 390 -12.56 -25.44 10.67
N ASN A 391 -11.69 -24.68 10.00
CA ASN A 391 -12.01 -23.93 8.80
C ASN A 391 -11.65 -24.66 7.49
N LEU A 392 -11.31 -25.96 7.55
CA LEU A 392 -10.93 -26.77 6.39
C LEU A 392 -11.88 -26.63 5.19
N ASP A 393 -13.19 -26.76 5.42
CA ASP A 393 -14.17 -26.78 4.32
C ASP A 393 -14.29 -25.41 3.63
N ASP A 394 -14.06 -24.32 4.37
CA ASP A 394 -14.06 -22.98 3.79
C ASP A 394 -12.72 -22.67 3.09
N TRP A 395 -11.58 -23.13 3.67
CA TRP A 395 -10.27 -23.07 3.01
C TRP A 395 -10.31 -23.77 1.64
N ILE A 396 -10.96 -24.94 1.54
CA ILE A 396 -11.11 -25.64 0.25
C ILE A 396 -11.83 -24.75 -0.78
N VAL A 397 -12.87 -24.02 -0.38
CA VAL A 397 -13.56 -23.09 -1.28
C VAL A 397 -12.64 -21.97 -1.71
N PHE A 398 -11.93 -21.36 -0.75
CA PHE A 398 -11.00 -20.28 -1.04
C PHE A 398 -9.83 -20.72 -1.92
N ALA A 399 -9.26 -21.88 -1.64
CA ALA A 399 -8.17 -22.50 -2.39
C ALA A 399 -8.57 -22.77 -3.85
N ASN A 400 -9.78 -23.31 -4.09
CA ASN A 400 -10.30 -23.51 -5.45
C ASN A 400 -10.50 -22.18 -6.19
N LEU A 401 -11.01 -21.13 -5.52
CA LEU A 401 -11.13 -19.80 -6.14
C LEU A 401 -9.77 -19.22 -6.48
N ALA A 402 -8.77 -19.35 -5.60
CA ALA A 402 -7.40 -18.90 -5.83
C ALA A 402 -6.75 -19.71 -6.98
N LYS A 403 -6.99 -21.02 -7.04
CA LYS A 403 -6.49 -21.90 -8.11
C LYS A 403 -7.00 -21.49 -9.48
N ALA A 404 -8.26 -21.05 -9.57
CA ALA A 404 -8.83 -20.51 -10.81
C ALA A 404 -8.11 -19.25 -11.32
N LYS A 405 -7.35 -18.55 -10.46
CA LYS A 405 -6.48 -17.42 -10.81
C LYS A 405 -5.01 -17.82 -11.03
N GLY A 406 -4.70 -19.11 -10.95
CA GLY A 406 -3.33 -19.63 -11.03
C GLY A 406 -2.55 -19.51 -9.72
N TRP A 407 -3.22 -19.23 -8.60
CA TRP A 407 -2.58 -19.04 -7.29
C TRP A 407 -2.79 -20.24 -6.37
N ARG A 408 -2.10 -20.21 -5.24
CA ARG A 408 -2.12 -21.24 -4.20
C ARG A 408 -2.44 -20.60 -2.85
N ALA A 409 -3.24 -21.27 -2.03
CA ALA A 409 -3.55 -20.87 -0.66
C ALA A 409 -2.87 -21.78 0.37
N VAL A 410 -2.87 -21.34 1.63
CA VAL A 410 -2.27 -22.01 2.79
C VAL A 410 -3.35 -22.33 3.82
N LEU A 411 -3.37 -23.56 4.36
CA LEU A 411 -4.09 -23.88 5.58
C LEU A 411 -3.09 -23.91 6.74
N ALA A 412 -3.28 -23.05 7.73
CA ALA A 412 -2.53 -23.12 8.98
C ALA A 412 -3.20 -24.18 9.88
N LEU A 413 -2.66 -25.40 9.85
CA LEU A 413 -3.29 -26.57 10.42
C LEU A 413 -2.92 -26.75 11.90
N SER A 414 -3.92 -26.56 12.76
CA SER A 414 -3.88 -26.96 14.17
C SER A 414 -4.42 -28.39 14.35
N LYS A 415 -4.36 -28.95 15.58
CA LYS A 415 -4.93 -30.26 15.93
C LYS A 415 -4.40 -31.41 15.06
N THR A 416 -3.12 -31.36 14.73
CA THR A 416 -2.46 -32.26 13.75
C THR A 416 -2.49 -33.74 14.16
N ASP A 417 -2.65 -34.01 15.45
CA ASP A 417 -2.68 -35.35 16.03
C ASP A 417 -4.07 -36.00 16.01
N THR A 418 -5.13 -35.22 15.79
CA THR A 418 -6.54 -35.67 15.85
C THR A 418 -7.25 -35.59 14.50
N LEU A 419 -6.49 -35.48 13.41
CA LEU A 419 -7.01 -35.37 12.04
C LEU A 419 -7.86 -36.58 11.62
N LYS A 420 -9.11 -36.32 11.22
CA LYS A 420 -10.03 -37.35 10.72
C LYS A 420 -9.56 -37.91 9.38
N PRO A 421 -9.68 -39.23 9.13
CA PRO A 421 -9.29 -39.83 7.84
C PRO A 421 -9.96 -39.18 6.61
N SER A 422 -11.24 -38.82 6.70
CA SER A 422 -11.96 -38.15 5.62
C SER A 422 -11.39 -36.77 5.27
N ASP A 423 -10.93 -36.05 6.29
CA ASP A 423 -10.41 -34.69 6.14
C ASP A 423 -8.98 -34.72 5.62
N LYS A 424 -8.19 -35.73 5.99
CA LYS A 424 -6.89 -35.99 5.36
C LYS A 424 -7.03 -36.16 3.84
N THR A 425 -8.02 -36.92 3.38
CA THR A 425 -8.28 -37.08 1.94
C THR A 425 -8.60 -35.75 1.26
N LYS A 426 -9.41 -34.90 1.90
CA LYS A 426 -9.72 -33.56 1.37
C LYS A 426 -8.47 -32.67 1.28
N MET A 427 -7.66 -32.65 2.35
CA MET A 427 -6.41 -31.87 2.38
C MET A 427 -5.42 -32.37 1.33
N GLN A 428 -5.24 -33.70 1.20
CA GLN A 428 -4.38 -34.29 0.17
C GLN A 428 -4.81 -33.86 -1.24
N ALA A 429 -6.12 -33.88 -1.53
CA ALA A 429 -6.63 -33.42 -2.83
C ALA A 429 -6.33 -31.94 -3.13
N MET A 430 -6.16 -31.10 -2.10
CA MET A 430 -5.73 -29.71 -2.26
C MET A 430 -4.20 -29.60 -2.42
N ILE A 431 -3.43 -30.42 -1.70
CA ILE A 431 -1.97 -30.51 -1.87
C ILE A 431 -1.61 -30.97 -3.29
N ASP A 432 -2.35 -31.92 -3.85
CA ASP A 432 -2.18 -32.41 -5.23
C ASP A 432 -2.46 -31.31 -6.28
N GLN A 433 -3.11 -30.21 -5.88
CA GLN A 433 -3.32 -29.01 -6.70
C GLN A 433 -2.26 -27.92 -6.44
N GLY A 434 -1.29 -28.20 -5.56
CA GLY A 434 -0.19 -27.33 -5.19
C GLY A 434 -0.46 -26.41 -3.99
N HIS A 435 -1.54 -26.61 -3.24
CA HIS A 435 -1.82 -25.83 -2.03
C HIS A 435 -0.93 -26.23 -0.84
N GLU A 436 -0.74 -25.33 0.12
CA GLU A 436 0.15 -25.54 1.27
C GLU A 436 -0.64 -25.89 2.55
N ILE A 437 -0.10 -26.82 3.34
CA ILE A 437 -0.45 -27.06 4.73
C ILE A 437 0.74 -26.59 5.59
N ALA A 438 0.52 -25.53 6.35
CA ALA A 438 1.46 -25.01 7.33
C ALA A 438 1.10 -25.54 8.73
N SER A 439 2.05 -25.56 9.66
CA SER A 439 1.76 -25.93 11.05
C SER A 439 1.22 -24.73 11.82
N HIS A 440 0.14 -24.91 12.58
CA HIS A 440 -0.41 -23.93 13.51
C HIS A 440 -0.37 -24.44 14.95
N SER A 441 0.78 -25.00 15.34
CA SER A 441 0.99 -25.84 16.52
C SER A 441 0.17 -27.15 16.53
N ARG A 442 0.57 -28.10 17.38
CA ARG A 442 -0.06 -29.43 17.44
C ARG A 442 -1.46 -29.37 18.02
N SER A 443 -1.66 -28.65 19.12
CA SER A 443 -2.93 -28.61 19.86
C SER A 443 -3.63 -27.24 19.87
N HIS A 444 -3.11 -26.27 19.09
CA HIS A 444 -3.56 -24.87 19.08
C HIS A 444 -3.19 -24.11 20.38
N ALA A 445 -1.94 -24.23 20.85
CA ALA A 445 -1.49 -23.69 22.14
C ALA A 445 -0.62 -22.42 22.03
N PHE A 446 -0.79 -21.48 22.97
CA PHE A 446 0.10 -20.31 23.09
C PHE A 446 1.51 -20.71 23.52
N LEU A 447 2.50 -20.41 22.69
CA LEU A 447 3.86 -20.93 22.85
C LEU A 447 4.72 -20.14 23.85
N THR A 448 4.40 -18.88 24.10
CA THR A 448 5.21 -17.94 24.91
C THR A 448 5.04 -18.12 26.42
N THR A 449 3.96 -18.77 26.86
CA THR A 449 3.59 -18.76 28.28
C THR A 449 3.42 -20.15 28.91
N ALA A 450 3.42 -21.23 28.12
CA ALA A 450 3.35 -22.63 28.59
C ALA A 450 2.34 -22.85 29.75
N LEU A 451 1.15 -22.24 29.64
CA LEU A 451 0.19 -22.15 30.74
C LEU A 451 -0.69 -23.40 30.84
N GLY A 452 -0.63 -24.16 31.93
CA GLY A 452 -1.53 -25.29 32.16
C GLY A 452 -2.87 -24.89 32.76
N CYS A 453 -3.04 -25.12 34.06
CA CYS A 453 -4.27 -24.83 34.79
C CYS A 453 -3.99 -24.22 36.16
N TYR A 454 -5.06 -23.73 36.80
CA TYR A 454 -5.07 -23.30 38.19
C TYR A 454 -5.84 -24.31 39.01
N LEU A 455 -5.30 -24.72 40.16
CA LEU A 455 -5.89 -25.69 41.06
C LEU A 455 -5.87 -25.18 42.50
N LYS A 456 -6.97 -25.37 43.22
CA LYS A 456 -7.07 -25.08 44.65
C LYS A 456 -7.85 -26.19 45.36
N TYR A 457 -7.40 -26.54 46.55
CA TYR A 457 -8.21 -27.31 47.50
C TYR A 457 -9.06 -26.36 48.35
N VAL A 458 -10.38 -26.58 48.37
CA VAL A 458 -11.38 -25.77 49.08
C VAL A 458 -12.16 -26.58 50.12
N GLY A 459 -11.76 -27.84 50.33
CA GLY A 459 -12.34 -28.71 51.35
C GLY A 459 -11.96 -28.30 52.79
N THR A 460 -12.32 -29.16 53.74
CA THR A 460 -12.19 -28.87 55.19
C THR A 460 -10.83 -29.24 55.79
N GLY A 461 -9.95 -29.88 55.02
CA GLY A 461 -8.62 -30.28 55.45
C GLY A 461 -7.70 -29.11 55.81
N SER A 462 -6.81 -29.35 56.76
CA SER A 462 -5.80 -28.39 57.24
C SER A 462 -4.67 -28.13 56.23
N ASN A 463 -4.39 -29.08 55.33
CA ASN A 463 -3.51 -28.92 54.17
C ASN A 463 -3.88 -29.94 53.07
N CYS A 464 -3.40 -29.69 51.85
CA CYS A 464 -3.53 -30.61 50.73
C CYS A 464 -2.26 -30.57 49.88
N LEU A 465 -1.42 -31.60 50.00
CA LEU A 465 -0.14 -31.68 49.29
C LEU A 465 -0.32 -32.32 47.91
N LEU A 466 -0.04 -31.56 46.86
CA LEU A 466 -0.05 -31.99 45.47
C LEU A 466 1.34 -32.50 45.04
N THR A 467 1.37 -33.68 44.43
CA THR A 467 2.55 -34.21 43.71
C THR A 467 2.18 -34.60 42.29
N ILE A 468 2.93 -34.10 41.31
CA ILE A 468 2.85 -34.50 39.89
C ILE A 468 4.19 -35.11 39.51
N GLN A 469 4.21 -36.42 39.25
CA GLN A 469 5.43 -37.11 38.83
C GLN A 469 5.08 -38.42 38.11
N GLY A 470 5.87 -38.80 37.11
CA GLY A 470 5.73 -40.09 36.44
C GLY A 470 4.36 -40.30 35.79
N ASN A 471 3.80 -39.25 35.18
CA ASN A 471 2.46 -39.21 34.61
C ASN A 471 1.32 -39.47 35.62
N ARG A 472 1.54 -39.19 36.91
CA ARG A 472 0.48 -39.24 37.93
C ARG A 472 0.36 -37.92 38.66
N LEU A 473 -0.88 -37.52 38.95
CA LEU A 473 -1.23 -36.42 39.84
C LEU A 473 -1.85 -37.00 41.10
N LYS A 474 -1.23 -36.73 42.25
CA LYS A 474 -1.68 -37.21 43.55
C LYS A 474 -1.88 -36.07 44.54
N THR A 475 -2.91 -36.17 45.37
CA THR A 475 -3.07 -35.27 46.53
C THR A 475 -3.12 -36.05 47.83
N ILE A 476 -2.53 -35.49 48.88
CA ILE A 476 -2.61 -35.99 50.26
C ILE A 476 -3.21 -34.88 51.13
N VAL A 477 -4.43 -35.11 51.61
CA VAL A 477 -5.17 -34.18 52.47
C VAL A 477 -4.97 -34.58 53.93
N SER A 478 -4.53 -33.65 54.79
CA SER A 478 -4.44 -33.87 56.24
C SER A 478 -5.57 -33.13 56.97
N GLY A 479 -6.23 -33.81 57.92
CA GLY A 479 -7.26 -33.20 58.78
C GLY A 479 -8.61 -32.93 58.10
N GLY A 480 -8.86 -33.50 56.91
CA GLY A 480 -10.12 -33.39 56.18
C GLY A 480 -11.17 -34.45 56.55
N ASN A 481 -12.29 -34.46 55.83
CA ASN A 481 -13.42 -35.37 56.06
C ASN A 481 -13.13 -36.83 55.64
N GLY A 482 -12.00 -37.08 54.98
CA GLY A 482 -11.59 -38.39 54.47
C GLY A 482 -12.16 -38.67 53.07
N GLY A 483 -11.40 -39.41 52.24
CA GLY A 483 -11.78 -39.71 50.85
C GLY A 483 -11.53 -38.58 49.85
N GLU A 484 -10.87 -37.50 50.27
CA GLU A 484 -10.59 -36.31 49.44
C GLU A 484 -9.26 -36.40 48.67
N ASN A 485 -8.49 -37.48 48.86
CA ASN A 485 -7.23 -37.71 48.14
C ASN A 485 -7.51 -38.07 46.68
N LEU A 486 -6.79 -37.45 45.76
CA LEU A 486 -6.82 -37.74 44.33
C LEU A 486 -5.62 -38.62 43.97
N ASP A 487 -5.81 -39.56 43.04
CA ASP A 487 -4.74 -40.32 42.40
C ASP A 487 -5.11 -40.57 40.93
N ILE A 488 -4.69 -39.63 40.07
CA ILE A 488 -5.06 -39.55 38.66
C ILE A 488 -3.87 -40.00 37.81
N ASN A 489 -4.10 -40.92 36.88
CA ASN A 489 -3.13 -41.27 35.85
C ASN A 489 -3.34 -40.37 34.63
N LEU A 490 -2.38 -39.50 34.34
CA LEU A 490 -2.45 -38.50 33.27
C LEU A 490 -2.36 -39.11 31.85
N LEU A 491 -2.20 -40.44 31.74
CA LEU A 491 -2.29 -41.17 30.47
C LEU A 491 -3.68 -41.76 30.22
N GLN A 492 -4.64 -41.61 31.14
CA GLN A 492 -5.99 -42.10 30.92
C GLN A 492 -6.75 -41.21 29.94
N GLY A 493 -7.48 -41.83 29.01
CA GLY A 493 -8.14 -41.13 27.91
C GLY A 493 -9.21 -40.11 28.32
N ASN A 494 -9.70 -40.13 29.56
CA ASN A 494 -10.66 -39.15 30.09
C ASN A 494 -10.00 -37.98 30.84
N VAL A 495 -8.67 -37.88 30.81
CA VAL A 495 -7.86 -36.77 31.34
C VAL A 495 -6.68 -36.47 30.40
N ASP A 496 -6.72 -36.95 29.15
CA ASP A 496 -5.57 -36.85 28.24
C ASP A 496 -5.30 -35.39 27.88
N THR A 497 -6.36 -34.60 27.69
CA THR A 497 -6.27 -33.15 27.52
C THR A 497 -6.38 -32.39 28.83
N THR A 498 -5.84 -31.17 28.87
CA THR A 498 -5.91 -30.33 30.07
C THR A 498 -7.34 -29.91 30.40
N SER A 499 -8.22 -29.73 29.41
CA SER A 499 -9.65 -29.45 29.66
C SER A 499 -10.36 -30.63 30.35
N GLU A 500 -10.06 -31.86 29.93
CA GLU A 500 -10.59 -33.08 30.55
C GLU A 500 -10.05 -33.27 31.97
N LEU A 501 -8.75 -33.01 32.18
CA LEU A 501 -8.16 -33.01 33.52
C LEU A 501 -8.82 -31.95 34.42
N VAL A 502 -9.01 -30.72 33.93
CA VAL A 502 -9.68 -29.65 34.67
C VAL A 502 -11.09 -30.08 35.07
N SER A 503 -11.87 -30.62 34.13
CA SER A 503 -13.22 -31.12 34.40
C SER A 503 -13.22 -32.24 35.45
N THR A 504 -12.21 -33.11 35.42
CA THR A 504 -12.05 -34.21 36.39
C THR A 504 -11.63 -33.71 37.78
N LEU A 505 -10.75 -32.71 37.84
CA LEU A 505 -10.29 -32.09 39.08
C LEU A 505 -11.35 -31.19 39.73
N ASP A 506 -12.21 -30.55 38.94
CA ASP A 506 -13.28 -29.64 39.40
C ASP A 506 -14.57 -30.38 39.78
N ALA A 507 -14.69 -31.67 39.43
CA ALA A 507 -15.88 -32.46 39.75
C ALA A 507 -16.09 -32.73 41.25
N PRO A 508 -15.06 -33.05 42.07
CA PRO A 508 -15.24 -33.21 43.50
C PRO A 508 -15.38 -31.84 44.22
N PRO A 509 -16.30 -31.70 45.18
CA PRO A 509 -16.60 -30.40 45.83
C PRO A 509 -15.45 -29.85 46.69
N ALA A 510 -14.44 -30.66 46.97
CA ALA A 510 -13.28 -30.27 47.77
C ALA A 510 -12.19 -29.55 46.94
N TYR A 511 -12.38 -29.41 45.62
CA TYR A 511 -11.41 -28.80 44.71
C TYR A 511 -12.10 -27.75 43.82
N THR A 512 -11.32 -26.77 43.39
CA THR A 512 -11.68 -25.90 42.27
C THR A 512 -10.54 -25.91 41.26
N CYS A 513 -10.83 -26.14 39.99
CA CYS A 513 -9.85 -26.19 38.92
C CYS A 513 -10.35 -25.42 37.69
N ARG A 514 -9.47 -24.67 37.05
CA ARG A 514 -9.79 -23.92 35.82
C ARG A 514 -8.60 -23.85 34.88
N LEU A 515 -8.87 -23.72 33.59
CA LEU A 515 -7.81 -23.47 32.61
C LEU A 515 -7.12 -22.14 32.87
N ALA A 516 -5.80 -22.09 32.63
CA ALA A 516 -5.06 -20.85 32.72
C ALA A 516 -5.29 -19.95 31.49
N THR A 517 -5.55 -20.56 30.34
CA THR A 517 -5.98 -19.90 29.10
C THR A 517 -6.83 -20.87 28.28
N ILE A 518 -7.73 -20.34 27.44
CA ILE A 518 -8.56 -21.14 26.54
C ILE A 518 -7.71 -21.91 25.50
N TYR A 519 -6.51 -21.42 25.18
CA TYR A 519 -5.60 -22.05 24.22
C TYR A 519 -4.93 -23.32 24.77
N SER A 520 -5.07 -23.60 26.06
CA SER A 520 -4.48 -24.80 26.67
C SER A 520 -5.42 -25.99 26.73
N HIS A 521 -6.68 -25.82 26.27
CA HIS A 521 -7.73 -26.82 26.44
C HIS A 521 -7.35 -28.20 25.88
N ALA A 522 -6.70 -28.25 24.73
CA ALA A 522 -6.33 -29.49 24.02
C ALA A 522 -4.88 -29.94 24.29
N VAL A 523 -4.07 -29.16 25.02
CA VAL A 523 -2.70 -29.55 25.34
C VAL A 523 -2.73 -30.79 26.24
N PRO A 524 -1.90 -31.81 25.97
CA PRO A 524 -1.88 -33.01 26.79
C PRO A 524 -1.52 -32.74 28.25
N SER A 525 -2.36 -33.21 29.18
CA SER A 525 -2.19 -32.97 30.62
C SER A 525 -0.92 -33.61 31.19
N ARG A 526 -0.44 -34.70 30.57
CA ARG A 526 0.83 -35.36 30.86
C ARG A 526 2.08 -34.48 30.70
N LEU A 527 1.94 -33.30 30.08
CA LEU A 527 3.02 -32.32 29.92
C LEU A 527 3.16 -31.37 31.12
N LEU A 528 2.28 -31.45 32.13
CA LEU A 528 2.40 -30.66 33.35
C LEU A 528 3.77 -30.88 34.02
N GLU A 529 4.33 -29.81 34.57
CA GLU A 529 5.62 -29.85 35.23
C GLU A 529 5.62 -30.78 36.46
N THR A 530 6.79 -31.33 36.79
CA THR A 530 6.93 -32.10 38.03
C THR A 530 6.74 -31.17 39.23
N VAL A 531 5.83 -31.56 40.12
CA VAL A 531 5.53 -30.85 41.37
C VAL A 531 5.71 -31.84 42.51
N THR A 532 6.31 -31.40 43.62
CA THR A 532 6.51 -32.26 44.81
C THR A 532 6.01 -31.51 46.03
N ASP A 533 5.07 -32.13 46.76
CA ASP A 533 4.50 -31.66 48.03
C ASP A 533 4.07 -30.18 48.05
N LEU A 534 3.46 -29.71 46.95
CA LEU A 534 2.93 -28.34 46.86
C LEU A 534 1.60 -28.23 47.62
N ASP A 535 1.53 -27.39 48.64
CA ASP A 535 0.29 -27.20 49.39
C ASP A 535 -0.71 -26.31 48.64
N ILE A 536 -1.74 -26.93 48.08
CA ILE A 536 -2.81 -26.28 47.30
C ILE A 536 -3.99 -25.82 48.17
N ALA A 537 -3.94 -26.00 49.50
CA ALA A 537 -4.95 -25.49 50.42
C ALA A 537 -4.73 -24.01 50.77
N LEU A 538 -3.48 -23.54 50.75
CA LEU A 538 -3.09 -22.18 51.15
C LEU A 538 -3.58 -21.11 50.16
N ALA A 539 -3.52 -21.40 48.86
CA ALA A 539 -3.90 -20.51 47.79
C ALA A 539 -4.20 -21.29 46.51
N GLU A 540 -4.83 -20.65 45.53
CA GLU A 540 -4.92 -21.19 44.18
C GLU A 540 -3.51 -21.25 43.59
N GLN A 541 -3.09 -22.44 43.16
CA GLN A 541 -1.77 -22.67 42.60
C GLN A 541 -1.83 -22.77 41.09
N PHE A 542 -0.84 -22.20 40.42
CA PHE A 542 -0.66 -22.30 38.99
C PHE A 542 0.21 -23.53 38.66
N LEU A 543 -0.29 -24.37 37.75
CA LEU A 543 0.38 -25.58 37.28
C LEU A 543 0.85 -25.36 35.83
N PRO A 544 2.13 -25.00 35.59
CA PRO A 544 2.67 -24.83 34.24
C PRO A 544 2.97 -26.17 33.56
N TYR A 545 3.20 -26.11 32.24
CA TYR A 545 3.79 -27.24 31.52
C TYR A 545 5.33 -27.26 31.67
N ASN A 546 5.91 -28.45 31.55
CA ASN A 546 7.34 -28.59 31.32
C ASN A 546 7.71 -27.99 29.95
N VAL A 547 8.38 -26.84 29.94
CA VAL A 547 8.61 -26.04 28.71
C VAL A 547 9.28 -26.83 27.57
N PRO A 548 10.38 -27.60 27.79
CA PRO A 548 10.98 -28.40 26.71
C PRO A 548 10.03 -29.46 26.14
N ALA A 549 9.30 -30.18 26.99
CA ALA A 549 8.34 -31.19 26.55
C ALA A 549 7.14 -30.57 25.84
N PHE A 550 6.69 -29.41 26.32
CA PHE A 550 5.64 -28.60 25.70
C PHE A 550 6.02 -28.16 24.29
N TRP A 551 7.20 -27.55 24.09
CA TRP A 551 7.65 -27.16 22.75
C TRP A 551 7.92 -28.36 21.83
N THR A 552 8.43 -29.47 22.37
CA THR A 552 8.56 -30.72 21.61
C THR A 552 7.20 -31.17 21.09
N ASN A 553 6.17 -31.17 21.94
CA ASN A 553 4.81 -31.51 21.53
C ASN A 553 4.24 -30.52 20.52
N GLU A 554 4.29 -29.22 20.81
CA GLU A 554 3.56 -28.22 20.02
C GLU A 554 4.23 -27.88 18.69
N ILE A 555 5.56 -27.92 18.61
CA ILE A 555 6.31 -27.47 17.44
C ILE A 555 6.82 -28.67 16.64
N TRP A 556 7.56 -29.58 17.28
CA TRP A 556 8.26 -30.66 16.58
C TRP A 556 7.31 -31.77 16.15
N LEU A 557 6.47 -32.25 17.06
CA LEU A 557 5.51 -33.31 16.73
C LEU A 557 4.41 -32.80 15.77
N SER A 558 4.03 -31.52 15.83
CA SER A 558 3.12 -30.93 14.83
C SER A 558 3.65 -31.09 13.41
N LYS A 559 4.95 -30.81 13.21
CA LYS A 559 5.62 -31.00 11.93
C LYS A 559 5.61 -32.46 11.49
N GLU A 560 5.94 -33.37 12.41
CA GLU A 560 5.99 -34.80 12.15
C GLU A 560 4.61 -35.36 11.78
N ASP A 561 3.57 -34.98 12.52
CA ASP A 561 2.18 -35.35 12.25
C ASP A 561 1.78 -34.94 10.82
N ILE A 562 2.09 -33.70 10.41
CA ILE A 562 1.77 -33.21 9.04
C ILE A 562 2.55 -33.97 7.98
N GLN A 563 3.87 -34.11 8.15
CA GLN A 563 4.72 -34.74 7.13
C GLN A 563 4.45 -36.25 6.98
N SER A 564 3.99 -36.91 8.04
CA SER A 564 3.58 -38.32 7.99
C SER A 564 2.15 -38.50 7.46
N ALA A 565 1.28 -37.50 7.59
CA ALA A 565 -0.10 -37.57 7.13
C ALA A 565 -0.27 -37.36 5.61
N PHE A 566 0.68 -36.68 4.96
CA PHE A 566 0.53 -36.22 3.57
C PHE A 566 1.73 -36.55 2.68
N THR A 567 1.47 -36.55 1.36
CA THR A 567 2.50 -36.59 0.31
C THR A 567 2.53 -35.28 -0.47
N ALA A 568 3.68 -34.92 -1.02
CA ALA A 568 3.82 -33.77 -1.91
C ALA A 568 3.10 -33.99 -3.26
N GLU A 569 2.87 -32.91 -4.02
CA GLU A 569 2.22 -32.92 -5.35
C GLU A 569 2.86 -33.93 -6.33
N ASN A 570 4.17 -34.16 -6.21
CA ASN A 570 4.91 -35.12 -7.04
C ASN A 570 4.86 -36.57 -6.52
N GLY A 571 4.05 -36.87 -5.50
CA GLY A 571 3.97 -38.18 -4.83
C GLY A 571 5.13 -38.49 -3.87
N GLY A 572 6.08 -37.56 -3.69
CA GLY A 572 7.17 -37.68 -2.73
C GLY A 572 6.77 -37.33 -1.30
N PRO A 573 7.72 -37.37 -0.34
CA PRO A 573 7.47 -36.96 1.04
C PRO A 573 7.01 -35.50 1.13
N TYR A 574 5.95 -35.23 1.90
CA TYR A 574 5.53 -33.86 2.17
C TYR A 574 6.53 -33.17 3.10
N SER A 575 6.82 -31.89 2.85
CA SER A 575 7.70 -31.08 3.68
C SER A 575 6.92 -29.89 4.24
N CYS A 576 6.65 -29.93 5.55
CA CYS A 576 6.02 -28.81 6.24
C CYS A 576 7.09 -27.76 6.55
N ARG A 577 7.05 -26.64 5.82
CA ARG A 577 8.15 -25.67 5.75
C ARG A 577 7.85 -24.33 6.45
N SER A 578 6.58 -24.02 6.71
CA SER A 578 6.17 -22.78 7.38
C SER A 578 5.34 -23.05 8.64
N PHE A 579 5.29 -22.06 9.54
CA PHE A 579 4.61 -22.14 10.83
C PHE A 579 3.73 -20.90 11.07
N PHE A 580 2.67 -21.01 11.86
CA PHE A 580 1.80 -19.91 12.27
C PHE A 580 1.72 -19.95 13.79
N TYR A 581 2.10 -18.86 14.47
CA TYR A 581 1.99 -18.79 15.91
C TYR A 581 0.52 -18.67 16.34
N PRO A 582 0.00 -19.56 17.21
CA PRO A 582 -1.31 -19.40 17.83
C PRO A 582 -1.48 -18.04 18.49
N GLY A 583 -2.55 -17.31 18.13
CA GLY A 583 -2.80 -15.92 18.53
C GLY A 583 -1.67 -14.95 18.16
N GLY A 584 -0.77 -15.38 17.27
CA GLY A 584 0.41 -14.67 16.84
C GLY A 584 1.38 -14.21 17.93
N ALA A 585 1.35 -14.84 19.10
CA ALA A 585 2.27 -14.55 20.18
C ALA A 585 3.60 -15.29 19.96
N PHE A 586 4.72 -14.58 20.04
CA PHE A 586 6.06 -15.16 19.94
C PHE A 586 7.05 -14.40 20.83
N ASP A 587 8.17 -15.05 21.11
CA ASP A 587 9.35 -14.42 21.71
C ASP A 587 10.61 -15.05 21.09
N ASP A 588 11.79 -14.54 21.45
CA ASP A 588 13.07 -15.03 20.90
C ASP A 588 13.31 -16.53 21.19
N ALA A 589 12.77 -17.05 22.30
CA ALA A 589 12.92 -18.45 22.67
C ALA A 589 12.05 -19.36 21.78
N VAL A 590 10.79 -18.99 21.59
CA VAL A 590 9.85 -19.69 20.69
C VAL A 590 10.36 -19.67 19.25
N VAL A 591 10.83 -18.52 18.76
CA VAL A 591 11.44 -18.38 17.43
C VAL A 591 12.60 -19.35 17.26
N SER A 592 13.49 -19.42 18.25
CA SER A 592 14.63 -20.33 18.22
C SER A 592 14.20 -21.80 18.12
N GLN A 593 13.12 -22.19 18.80
CA GLN A 593 12.56 -23.54 18.69
C GLN A 593 11.96 -23.84 17.32
N VAL A 594 11.24 -22.89 16.72
CA VAL A 594 10.67 -23.04 15.37
C VAL A 594 11.77 -23.19 14.32
N ILE A 595 12.83 -22.38 14.39
CA ILE A 595 13.97 -22.52 13.47
C ILE A 595 14.72 -23.83 13.72
N ALA A 596 14.92 -24.23 14.98
CA ALA A 596 15.55 -25.49 15.31
C ALA A 596 14.77 -26.70 14.78
N ALA A 597 13.43 -26.65 14.80
CA ALA A 597 12.55 -27.65 14.19
C ALA A 597 12.60 -27.67 12.64
N GLY A 598 13.38 -26.78 12.03
CA GLY A 598 13.66 -26.75 10.60
C GLY A 598 12.56 -26.08 9.77
N TYR A 599 11.70 -25.25 10.38
CA TYR A 599 10.83 -24.36 9.62
C TYR A 599 11.66 -23.24 8.97
N LEU A 600 11.20 -22.70 7.85
CA LEU A 600 11.88 -21.59 7.17
C LEU A 600 11.58 -20.22 7.81
N GLY A 601 10.48 -20.15 8.54
CA GLY A 601 9.94 -18.94 9.17
C GLY A 601 8.51 -19.19 9.61
N ALA A 602 7.91 -18.20 10.28
CA ALA A 602 6.55 -18.29 10.80
C ALA A 602 5.80 -16.98 10.72
N ARG A 603 4.47 -17.02 10.81
CA ARG A 603 3.57 -15.86 10.89
C ARG A 603 3.21 -15.51 12.34
N ALA A 604 3.25 -14.24 12.74
CA ALA A 604 2.79 -13.73 14.06
C ALA A 604 1.74 -12.59 13.94
N ASP A 605 1.24 -12.05 15.05
CA ASP A 605 0.07 -11.14 15.13
C ASP A 605 0.27 -9.89 16.02
N GLU A 606 1.50 -9.59 16.49
CA GLU A 606 1.65 -8.54 17.51
C GLU A 606 1.11 -7.15 17.11
N THR A 607 0.49 -6.51 18.10
CA THR A 607 -0.36 -5.31 18.05
C THR A 607 0.40 -3.99 17.85
N SER A 608 1.63 -4.03 17.33
CA SER A 608 2.36 -2.81 16.98
C SER A 608 2.11 -2.46 15.51
N PRO A 609 1.51 -1.30 15.18
CA PRO A 609 1.19 -0.88 13.82
C PRO A 609 2.44 -0.49 12.99
N VAL A 610 3.57 -1.15 13.22
CA VAL A 610 4.80 -0.91 12.48
C VAL A 610 4.83 -1.86 11.29
N PHE A 611 4.11 -1.48 10.24
CA PHE A 611 4.52 -1.85 8.90
C PHE A 611 5.08 -0.65 8.19
N SER A 612 6.24 -0.84 7.59
CA SER A 612 6.58 -0.20 6.34
C SER A 612 7.91 -0.78 5.88
N HIS A 613 7.89 -1.32 4.67
CA HIS A 613 9.03 -1.80 3.88
C HIS A 613 9.57 -3.20 4.18
N MET A 614 9.95 -3.91 3.11
CA MET A 614 10.66 -5.20 3.15
C MET A 614 11.92 -5.12 4.00
N GLU A 615 12.50 -3.94 4.14
CA GLU A 615 13.69 -3.68 4.94
C GLU A 615 13.46 -3.63 6.47
N ASN A 616 12.20 -3.67 6.92
CA ASN A 616 11.84 -3.66 8.34
C ASN A 616 10.96 -4.86 8.74
N MET A 617 10.72 -5.83 7.85
CA MET A 617 9.92 -7.00 8.20
C MET A 617 10.82 -8.03 8.86
N ASP A 618 10.60 -8.28 10.14
CA ASP A 618 10.89 -9.60 10.66
C ASP A 618 9.81 -10.53 10.07
N LEU A 619 10.16 -11.66 9.47
CA LEU A 619 9.21 -12.62 8.89
C LEU A 619 8.10 -13.04 9.86
N TYR A 620 8.38 -12.93 11.15
CA TYR A 620 7.44 -13.16 12.23
C TYR A 620 6.44 -12.01 12.39
N HIS A 621 6.79 -10.76 12.07
CA HIS A 621 5.88 -9.63 12.14
C HIS A 621 5.14 -9.43 10.81
N ILE A 622 4.05 -10.18 10.62
CA ILE A 622 3.06 -9.92 9.57
C ILE A 622 1.71 -9.60 10.22
N PRO A 623 1.50 -8.36 10.73
CA PRO A 623 0.17 -7.91 11.03
C PRO A 623 -0.76 -8.08 9.82
N VAL A 624 -1.93 -8.62 10.06
CA VAL A 624 -3.08 -8.29 9.23
C VAL A 624 -4.04 -7.70 10.21
N PRO A 625 -4.55 -6.49 10.01
CA PRO A 625 -5.63 -6.07 10.86
C PRO A 625 -6.80 -7.03 10.56
N GLN A 626 -7.09 -7.89 11.53
CA GLN A 626 -8.18 -8.86 11.46
C GLN A 626 -9.45 -8.09 11.07
N GLY A 627 -10.04 -8.43 9.92
CA GLY A 627 -11.30 -7.85 9.46
C GLY A 627 -11.25 -6.51 8.71
N THR A 628 -10.10 -5.96 8.32
CA THR A 628 -10.05 -4.63 7.64
C THR A 628 -10.10 -4.65 6.11
N THR A 629 -9.90 -5.79 5.45
CA THR A 629 -9.76 -5.79 3.98
C THR A 629 -11.09 -5.63 3.24
N TYR A 630 -12.22 -5.80 3.93
CA TYR A 630 -13.53 -5.88 3.31
C TYR A 630 -14.29 -4.55 3.44
N GLY A 631 -15.14 -4.26 2.45
CA GLY A 631 -16.07 -3.13 2.50
C GLY A 631 -17.00 -3.18 3.71
N TYR A 632 -17.91 -2.21 3.85
CA TYR A 632 -19.04 -2.42 4.77
C TYR A 632 -19.89 -3.57 4.19
N VAL A 633 -19.97 -4.69 4.91
CA VAL A 633 -20.75 -5.86 4.51
C VAL A 633 -21.99 -5.94 5.39
N LEU A 634 -23.17 -5.90 4.77
CA LEU A 634 -24.42 -6.29 5.40
C LEU A 634 -24.59 -7.80 5.21
N MET A 635 -24.75 -8.53 6.31
CA MET A 635 -24.99 -9.96 6.32
C MET A 635 -26.25 -10.29 7.11
N LEU A 636 -27.05 -11.21 6.60
CA LEU A 636 -28.28 -11.66 7.23
C LEU A 636 -28.06 -12.92 8.05
N ARG A 637 -28.59 -12.95 9.27
CA ARG A 637 -28.66 -14.15 10.12
C ARG A 637 -30.08 -14.71 10.10
N PHE A 638 -30.24 -15.98 9.71
CA PHE A 638 -31.52 -16.71 9.79
C PHE A 638 -31.49 -17.64 11.03
N GLU A 639 -32.28 -17.35 12.06
CA GLU A 639 -32.33 -18.10 13.32
C GLU A 639 -33.21 -19.37 13.26
N ARG A 640 -33.06 -20.25 14.27
CA ARG A 640 -33.53 -21.65 14.36
C ARG A 640 -35.06 -21.91 14.22
N ASN A 641 -35.92 -20.90 14.06
CA ASN A 641 -37.39 -21.04 14.07
C ASN A 641 -38.06 -20.67 12.73
N THR A 642 -37.84 -21.47 11.69
CA THR A 642 -38.58 -21.34 10.41
C THR A 642 -39.53 -22.52 10.20
N GLU A 643 -40.58 -22.59 11.02
CA GLU A 643 -41.89 -23.10 10.60
C GLU A 643 -42.89 -22.00 10.98
N ASP A 644 -43.36 -21.22 10.00
CA ASP A 644 -44.35 -20.17 10.25
C ASP A 644 -45.61 -20.38 9.44
N THR A 645 -46.68 -20.76 10.13
CA THR A 645 -48.03 -20.95 9.60
C THR A 645 -48.98 -19.79 9.98
N SER A 646 -48.47 -18.62 10.37
CA SER A 646 -49.32 -17.54 10.89
C SER A 646 -49.73 -16.49 9.84
N PRO A 647 -50.96 -15.94 9.87
CA PRO A 647 -51.49 -15.05 8.83
C PRO A 647 -51.22 -13.54 9.03
N GLN A 648 -50.40 -13.11 9.99
CA GLN A 648 -50.17 -11.69 10.27
C GLN A 648 -48.70 -11.37 10.57
N SER A 649 -48.05 -10.70 9.62
CA SER A 649 -46.86 -9.83 9.78
C SER A 649 -45.68 -10.41 10.57
N ASN A 650 -44.92 -11.33 9.96
CA ASN A 650 -43.63 -11.77 10.50
C ASN A 650 -42.54 -10.76 10.16
N GLY A 651 -42.42 -9.72 11.00
CA GLY A 651 -41.31 -8.79 10.95
C GLY A 651 -40.07 -9.37 11.65
N PHE A 652 -38.96 -9.52 10.95
CA PHE A 652 -37.65 -9.58 11.59
C PHE A 652 -37.32 -8.17 12.11
N THR A 653 -37.22 -7.97 13.42
CA THR A 653 -36.84 -6.67 13.98
C THR A 653 -35.34 -6.39 13.75
N GLY A 654 -34.98 -5.10 13.65
CA GLY A 654 -33.63 -4.63 13.30
C GLY A 654 -32.46 -5.10 14.19
N ALA A 655 -32.71 -5.84 15.27
CA ALA A 655 -31.68 -6.49 16.07
C ALA A 655 -30.92 -7.61 15.32
N ASN A 656 -31.55 -8.24 14.31
CA ASN A 656 -30.96 -9.34 13.52
C ASN A 656 -30.28 -8.87 12.21
N LEU A 657 -30.33 -7.57 11.92
CA LEU A 657 -29.74 -6.92 10.75
C LEU A 657 -28.62 -5.96 11.19
N ALA A 658 -27.58 -6.49 11.84
CA ALA A 658 -26.43 -5.70 12.28
C ALA A 658 -25.32 -5.66 11.20
N TYR A 659 -24.62 -4.53 11.10
CA TYR A 659 -23.27 -4.52 10.51
C TYR A 659 -22.38 -5.29 11.47
N SER A 660 -21.87 -6.45 11.06
CA SER A 660 -21.00 -7.24 11.93
C SER A 660 -19.56 -7.19 11.43
N PRO A 661 -18.58 -6.86 12.30
CA PRO A 661 -17.17 -7.13 12.02
C PRO A 661 -16.87 -8.64 12.07
N ASN A 662 -17.72 -9.43 12.75
CA ASN A 662 -17.60 -10.88 12.90
C ASN A 662 -18.76 -11.55 12.19
N ALA A 663 -18.46 -12.11 11.04
CA ALA A 663 -19.46 -12.76 10.23
C ALA A 663 -19.80 -14.15 10.85
N TYR A 664 -21.06 -14.58 10.82
CA TYR A 664 -21.45 -15.94 11.25
C TYR A 664 -22.50 -16.48 10.29
N ARG A 665 -22.23 -17.66 9.73
CA ARG A 665 -23.13 -18.43 8.85
C ARG A 665 -24.05 -19.30 9.69
N HIS A 666 -25.34 -19.25 9.40
CA HIS A 666 -26.33 -20.09 10.07
C HIS A 666 -26.52 -21.42 9.35
N SER A 667 -26.98 -22.42 10.10
CA SER A 667 -27.13 -23.81 9.66
C SER A 667 -28.40 -24.09 8.83
N ARG A 668 -29.23 -23.07 8.51
CA ARG A 668 -30.55 -23.22 7.86
C ARG A 668 -30.89 -22.02 6.96
N ALA A 669 -31.61 -22.28 5.86
CA ALA A 669 -32.09 -21.25 4.91
C ALA A 669 -33.40 -20.59 5.39
N GLY A 670 -33.63 -19.32 5.01
CA GLY A 670 -34.90 -18.63 5.22
C GLY A 670 -35.95 -19.11 4.20
N ASP A 671 -37.18 -19.36 4.65
CA ASP A 671 -38.30 -19.80 3.80
C ASP A 671 -39.29 -18.65 3.54
N PHE A 672 -39.56 -18.36 2.26
CA PHE A 672 -40.46 -17.32 1.81
C PHE A 672 -41.62 -17.95 1.01
N ASN A 673 -42.85 -17.57 1.37
CA ASN A 673 -44.07 -18.20 0.87
C ASN A 673 -44.71 -17.53 -0.36
N GLY A 674 -44.12 -16.46 -0.89
CA GLY A 674 -44.66 -15.73 -2.04
C GLY A 674 -45.83 -14.79 -1.75
N THR A 675 -46.20 -14.53 -0.49
CA THR A 675 -47.38 -13.71 -0.16
C THR A 675 -47.09 -12.52 0.76
N ASN A 676 -46.58 -12.72 1.96
CA ASN A 676 -46.36 -11.65 2.94
C ASN A 676 -45.05 -11.79 3.74
N THR A 677 -44.24 -12.80 3.40
CA THR A 677 -42.97 -13.05 4.09
C THR A 677 -41.89 -12.10 3.56
N CYS A 678 -41.28 -11.31 4.43
CA CYS A 678 -40.15 -10.44 4.10
C CYS A 678 -39.25 -10.16 5.30
N VAL A 679 -38.04 -9.67 5.03
CA VAL A 679 -37.08 -9.19 6.01
C VAL A 679 -36.83 -7.70 5.73
N PHE A 680 -36.83 -6.84 6.75
CA PHE A 680 -36.57 -5.41 6.56
C PHE A 680 -35.80 -4.78 7.71
N ARG A 681 -35.04 -3.71 7.42
CA ARG A 681 -34.40 -2.86 8.42
C ARG A 681 -35.06 -1.49 8.44
N ASP A 682 -35.38 -0.99 9.63
CA ASP A 682 -35.94 0.36 9.83
C ASP A 682 -34.93 1.47 9.48
N ALA A 683 -35.47 2.69 9.27
CA ALA A 683 -34.71 3.89 8.91
C ALA A 683 -33.44 4.06 9.78
N ASN A 684 -32.34 4.49 9.14
CA ASN A 684 -30.94 4.53 9.62
C ASN A 684 -30.05 3.33 9.21
N ALA A 685 -30.46 2.54 8.22
CA ALA A 685 -29.57 1.60 7.55
C ALA A 685 -28.76 2.35 6.49
N ASP A 686 -27.67 3.03 6.86
CA ASP A 686 -26.80 3.74 5.91
C ASP A 686 -26.12 2.74 4.95
N PHE A 687 -26.82 2.30 3.90
CA PHE A 687 -26.20 1.56 2.80
C PHE A 687 -25.74 2.56 1.76
N ASN A 688 -24.45 2.90 1.79
CA ASN A 688 -23.89 3.85 0.87
C ASN A 688 -23.63 3.15 -0.48
N PHE A 689 -24.37 3.46 -1.55
CA PHE A 689 -24.09 2.95 -2.90
C PHE A 689 -23.31 3.97 -3.77
N VAL A 690 -22.95 5.13 -3.20
CA VAL A 690 -22.42 6.28 -3.95
C VAL A 690 -21.01 6.03 -4.51
N ARG A 691 -20.26 5.08 -3.93
CA ARG A 691 -18.82 4.85 -4.20
C ARG A 691 -18.49 4.11 -5.51
N ARG A 692 -19.47 3.81 -6.37
CA ARG A 692 -19.29 3.20 -7.72
C ARG A 692 -18.73 1.75 -7.75
N ASP A 693 -18.61 1.08 -6.61
CA ASP A 693 -18.49 -0.38 -6.54
C ASP A 693 -19.35 -0.98 -5.45
N TRP A 694 -20.39 -1.69 -5.85
CA TRP A 694 -21.18 -2.45 -4.90
C TRP A 694 -21.62 -3.75 -5.51
N HIS A 695 -21.98 -4.65 -4.61
CA HIS A 695 -22.25 -6.01 -4.96
C HIS A 695 -23.35 -6.56 -4.05
N PHE A 696 -24.31 -7.23 -4.66
CA PHE A 696 -25.31 -8.07 -4.01
C PHE A 696 -25.13 -9.51 -4.48
N SER A 697 -25.16 -10.48 -3.58
CA SER A 697 -25.33 -11.89 -3.94
C SER A 697 -26.15 -12.64 -2.91
N GLY A 698 -26.76 -13.73 -3.33
CA GLY A 698 -27.33 -14.74 -2.45
C GLY A 698 -27.47 -16.08 -3.13
N ARG A 699 -27.77 -17.11 -2.35
CA ARG A 699 -28.22 -18.43 -2.83
C ARG A 699 -29.73 -18.51 -2.71
N PHE A 700 -30.37 -18.85 -3.83
CA PHE A 700 -31.81 -18.79 -4.00
C PHE A 700 -32.33 -20.11 -4.53
N TRP A 701 -33.31 -20.69 -3.83
CA TRP A 701 -34.08 -21.84 -4.31
C TRP A 701 -35.48 -21.36 -4.67
N LEU A 702 -35.79 -21.25 -5.95
CA LEU A 702 -37.12 -20.82 -6.38
C LEU A 702 -38.11 -21.99 -6.34
N ARG A 703 -39.31 -21.79 -5.79
CA ARG A 703 -40.44 -22.72 -5.93
C ARG A 703 -41.21 -22.52 -7.25
N GLY A 704 -40.95 -21.40 -7.93
CA GLY A 704 -41.70 -20.89 -9.07
C GLY A 704 -42.21 -19.48 -8.77
N GLN A 705 -42.45 -18.67 -9.80
CA GLN A 705 -42.92 -17.28 -9.67
C GLN A 705 -44.13 -17.07 -10.57
N THR A 706 -45.24 -16.58 -10.01
CA THR A 706 -46.45 -16.19 -10.75
C THR A 706 -46.46 -14.70 -11.11
N GLY A 707 -45.33 -14.01 -10.89
CA GLY A 707 -45.12 -12.58 -11.08
C GLY A 707 -43.69 -12.17 -10.71
N ALA A 708 -43.43 -10.89 -10.46
CA ALA A 708 -42.12 -10.44 -9.97
C ALA A 708 -41.91 -10.81 -8.50
N GLY A 709 -40.91 -11.63 -8.20
CA GLY A 709 -40.46 -11.94 -6.85
C GLY A 709 -39.18 -11.18 -6.51
N THR A 710 -39.23 -10.29 -5.53
CA THR A 710 -38.11 -9.41 -5.16
C THR A 710 -37.10 -10.15 -4.29
N LEU A 711 -35.84 -10.16 -4.72
CA LEU A 711 -34.73 -10.68 -3.91
C LEU A 711 -34.26 -9.62 -2.91
N PHE A 712 -34.08 -8.39 -3.38
CA PHE A 712 -33.58 -7.26 -2.59
C PHE A 712 -34.12 -5.95 -3.12
N SER A 713 -34.46 -5.01 -2.24
CA SER A 713 -34.81 -3.65 -2.63
C SER A 713 -34.44 -2.63 -1.57
N PHE A 714 -34.25 -1.38 -1.99
CA PHE A 714 -34.12 -0.25 -1.09
C PHE A 714 -34.79 0.99 -1.67
N THR A 715 -35.15 1.91 -0.78
CA THR A 715 -35.72 3.20 -1.15
C THR A 715 -34.99 4.37 -0.45
N ASN A 716 -34.95 5.50 -1.12
CA ASN A 716 -34.68 6.84 -0.59
C ASN A 716 -35.86 7.74 -1.05
N ALA A 717 -35.98 8.95 -0.52
CA ALA A 717 -37.07 9.90 -0.76
C ALA A 717 -37.43 10.10 -2.25
N ALA A 718 -36.48 9.97 -3.18
CA ALA A 718 -36.72 10.13 -4.62
C ALA A 718 -36.34 8.90 -5.48
N THR A 719 -35.64 7.90 -4.94
CA THR A 719 -35.05 6.81 -5.74
C THR A 719 -35.32 5.44 -5.11
N ALA A 720 -35.76 4.48 -5.91
CA ALA A 720 -35.97 3.09 -5.52
C ALA A 720 -35.18 2.17 -6.45
N ALA A 721 -34.49 1.18 -5.90
CA ALA A 721 -33.85 0.14 -6.71
C ALA A 721 -34.22 -1.25 -6.18
N ARG A 722 -34.35 -2.22 -7.10
CA ARG A 722 -34.70 -3.59 -6.75
C ARG A 722 -34.07 -4.62 -7.67
N ILE A 723 -33.83 -5.79 -7.11
CA ILE A 723 -33.43 -7.02 -7.81
C ILE A 723 -34.62 -7.98 -7.72
N GLU A 724 -35.13 -8.44 -8.85
CA GLU A 724 -36.32 -9.29 -8.93
C GLU A 724 -36.14 -10.43 -9.93
N VAL A 725 -36.80 -11.56 -9.67
CA VAL A 725 -36.99 -12.63 -10.65
C VAL A 725 -38.43 -12.57 -11.14
N ASN A 726 -38.63 -12.47 -12.45
CA ASN A 726 -39.99 -12.43 -13.03
C ASN A 726 -40.57 -13.83 -13.29
N ASP A 727 -41.80 -13.87 -13.80
CA ASP A 727 -42.54 -15.06 -14.20
C ASP A 727 -41.88 -15.84 -15.36
N GLN A 728 -41.07 -15.16 -16.17
CA GLN A 728 -40.22 -15.74 -17.21
C GLN A 728 -38.89 -16.28 -16.67
N LEU A 729 -38.67 -16.24 -15.35
CA LEU A 729 -37.44 -16.66 -14.68
C LEU A 729 -36.20 -15.89 -15.15
N ALA A 730 -36.38 -14.64 -15.57
CA ALA A 730 -35.30 -13.68 -15.80
C ALA A 730 -35.03 -12.89 -14.52
N VAL A 731 -33.75 -12.65 -14.24
CA VAL A 731 -33.29 -11.76 -13.17
C VAL A 731 -33.23 -10.34 -13.72
N ASN A 732 -33.87 -9.41 -13.03
CA ASN A 732 -33.93 -8.00 -13.38
C ASN A 732 -33.35 -7.16 -12.25
N PHE A 733 -32.53 -6.18 -12.61
CA PHE A 733 -32.18 -5.06 -11.74
C PHE A 733 -32.81 -3.79 -12.31
N VAL A 734 -33.61 -3.11 -11.50
CA VAL A 734 -34.41 -1.94 -11.92
C VAL A 734 -34.17 -0.77 -10.97
N VAL A 735 -33.96 0.41 -11.52
CA VAL A 735 -33.85 1.67 -10.77
C VAL A 735 -34.91 2.65 -11.25
N ARG A 736 -35.61 3.26 -10.29
CA ARG A 736 -36.61 4.29 -10.52
C ARG A 736 -36.25 5.56 -9.77
N SER A 737 -36.51 6.72 -10.39
CA SER A 737 -36.44 8.02 -9.74
C SER A 737 -37.75 8.76 -9.95
N ASN A 738 -38.40 9.24 -8.90
CA ASN A 738 -39.72 9.88 -8.94
C ASN A 738 -40.73 9.06 -9.79
N ALA A 739 -40.88 7.78 -9.46
CA ALA A 739 -41.69 6.77 -10.17
C ALA A 739 -41.26 6.40 -11.61
N ALA A 740 -40.39 7.17 -12.27
CA ALA A 740 -39.89 6.87 -13.61
C ALA A 740 -38.75 5.84 -13.57
N GLU A 741 -38.81 4.81 -14.42
CA GLU A 741 -37.69 3.87 -14.62
C GLU A 741 -36.55 4.58 -15.37
N ILE A 742 -35.39 4.69 -14.72
CA ILE A 742 -34.20 5.35 -15.26
C ILE A 742 -33.11 4.36 -15.66
N PHE A 743 -33.22 3.10 -15.22
CA PHE A 743 -32.29 2.04 -15.57
C PHE A 743 -32.88 0.65 -15.37
N ARG A 744 -32.58 -0.26 -16.30
CA ARG A 744 -32.88 -1.69 -16.22
C ARG A 744 -31.74 -2.51 -16.79
N LEU A 745 -31.38 -3.58 -16.09
CA LEU A 745 -30.54 -4.67 -16.61
C LEU A 745 -31.30 -5.99 -16.41
N SER A 746 -31.44 -6.78 -17.47
CA SER A 746 -32.21 -8.02 -17.47
C SER A 746 -31.40 -9.17 -18.06
N THR A 747 -31.50 -10.35 -17.47
CA THR A 747 -31.04 -11.60 -18.11
C THR A 747 -32.05 -12.07 -19.17
N PRO A 748 -31.66 -13.00 -20.06
CA PRO A 748 -32.63 -13.73 -20.88
C PRO A 748 -33.66 -14.49 -20.02
N PRO A 749 -34.84 -14.83 -20.58
CA PRO A 749 -35.79 -15.75 -19.96
C PRO A 749 -35.14 -17.09 -19.58
N ALA A 750 -35.63 -17.73 -18.53
CA ALA A 750 -35.13 -19.01 -17.99
C ALA A 750 -33.64 -18.99 -17.56
N ALA A 751 -33.10 -17.81 -17.23
CA ALA A 751 -31.74 -17.69 -16.67
C ALA A 751 -31.58 -18.39 -15.31
N VAL A 752 -32.68 -18.55 -14.56
CA VAL A 752 -32.73 -19.36 -13.34
C VAL A 752 -33.80 -20.45 -13.47
N SER A 753 -33.65 -21.56 -12.74
CA SER A 753 -34.64 -22.65 -12.72
C SER A 753 -35.28 -22.86 -11.34
N PRO A 754 -36.57 -23.21 -11.25
CA PRO A 754 -37.20 -23.65 -10.02
C PRO A 754 -36.64 -25.00 -9.53
N GLY A 755 -36.81 -25.29 -8.24
CA GLY A 755 -36.52 -26.61 -7.67
C GLY A 755 -35.05 -26.89 -7.35
N GLN A 756 -34.18 -25.88 -7.43
CA GLN A 756 -32.75 -26.03 -7.08
C GLN A 756 -32.14 -24.72 -6.55
N TYR A 757 -31.13 -24.84 -5.70
CA TYR A 757 -30.31 -23.71 -5.28
C TYR A 757 -29.48 -23.18 -6.45
N GLN A 758 -29.55 -21.87 -6.67
CA GLN A 758 -28.69 -21.15 -7.60
C GLN A 758 -28.17 -19.89 -6.93
N LYS A 759 -26.93 -19.54 -7.24
CA LYS A 759 -26.36 -18.26 -6.80
C LYS A 759 -26.75 -17.18 -7.79
N ILE A 760 -27.31 -16.09 -7.30
CA ILE A 760 -27.60 -14.89 -8.11
C ILE A 760 -26.76 -13.76 -7.54
N SER A 761 -26.09 -12.99 -8.41
CA SER A 761 -25.37 -11.79 -8.01
C SER A 761 -25.64 -10.64 -8.97
N VAL A 762 -25.75 -9.43 -8.42
CA VAL A 762 -25.80 -8.18 -9.16
C VAL A 762 -24.65 -7.30 -8.69
N GLN A 763 -23.88 -6.77 -9.63
CA GLN A 763 -22.68 -6.01 -9.31
C GLN A 763 -22.61 -4.75 -10.19
N GLN A 764 -22.24 -3.64 -9.56
CA GLN A 764 -21.73 -2.47 -10.26
C GLN A 764 -20.21 -2.39 -10.03
N LEU A 765 -19.45 -2.29 -11.11
CA LEU A 765 -18.04 -1.90 -11.11
C LEU A 765 -17.87 -0.75 -12.09
N PHE A 766 -17.76 0.48 -11.58
CA PHE A 766 -17.74 1.71 -12.37
C PHE A 766 -19.08 1.98 -13.05
N ASP A 767 -19.03 2.21 -14.35
CA ASP A 767 -20.17 2.23 -15.24
C ASP A 767 -20.54 0.82 -15.72
N ARG A 768 -19.79 -0.24 -15.42
CA ARG A 768 -20.15 -1.59 -15.82
C ARG A 768 -21.07 -2.25 -14.80
N TRP A 769 -22.12 -2.87 -15.31
CA TRP A 769 -23.15 -3.55 -14.54
C TRP A 769 -23.20 -5.01 -14.96
N PHE A 770 -23.30 -5.93 -14.01
CA PHE A 770 -23.31 -7.37 -14.25
C PHE A 770 -24.46 -8.04 -13.50
N ILE A 771 -25.08 -9.03 -14.14
CA ILE A 771 -25.87 -10.07 -13.46
C ILE A 771 -25.18 -11.41 -13.71
N ARG A 772 -24.92 -12.14 -12.63
CA ARG A 772 -24.42 -13.52 -12.70
C ARG A 772 -25.42 -14.51 -12.12
N VAL A 773 -25.44 -15.69 -12.73
CA VAL A 773 -26.12 -16.88 -12.20
C VAL A 773 -25.08 -17.99 -12.10
N ASN A 774 -24.93 -18.57 -10.91
CA ASN A 774 -23.92 -19.59 -10.60
C ASN A 774 -22.51 -19.16 -11.03
N ASP A 775 -22.15 -17.91 -10.68
CA ASP A 775 -20.86 -17.27 -10.98
C ASP A 775 -20.58 -17.00 -12.48
N VAL A 776 -21.51 -17.34 -13.37
CA VAL A 776 -21.41 -17.03 -14.81
C VAL A 776 -22.09 -15.70 -15.11
N VAL A 777 -21.43 -14.81 -15.86
CA VAL A 777 -22.03 -13.55 -16.35
C VAL A 777 -23.12 -13.88 -17.37
N VAL A 778 -24.36 -13.53 -17.05
CA VAL A 778 -25.53 -13.77 -17.91
C VAL A 778 -26.05 -12.47 -18.55
N ALA A 779 -25.85 -11.33 -17.88
CA ALA A 779 -26.16 -10.02 -18.46
C ALA A 779 -25.09 -8.99 -18.07
N THR A 780 -24.77 -8.07 -18.99
CA THR A 780 -23.83 -6.98 -18.74
C THR A 780 -24.20 -5.72 -19.53
N THR A 781 -23.93 -4.53 -18.99
CA THR A 781 -24.11 -3.25 -19.69
C THR A 781 -23.19 -2.15 -19.13
N THR A 782 -23.05 -1.04 -19.86
CA THR A 782 -22.32 0.17 -19.43
C THR A 782 -23.30 1.33 -19.21
N ASN A 783 -23.31 1.92 -18.02
CA ASN A 783 -24.18 3.03 -17.61
C ASN A 783 -23.59 3.83 -16.43
N THR A 784 -23.57 5.17 -16.54
CA THR A 784 -22.97 6.08 -15.55
C THR A 784 -23.85 6.38 -14.32
N LEU A 785 -25.03 5.74 -14.20
CA LEU A 785 -25.95 5.93 -13.09
C LEU A 785 -25.26 5.69 -11.73
N ARG A 786 -25.51 6.60 -10.78
CA ARG A 786 -25.11 6.47 -9.38
C ARG A 786 -26.34 6.26 -8.52
N LEU A 787 -26.32 5.21 -7.71
CA LEU A 787 -27.34 5.01 -6.69
C LEU A 787 -27.06 5.93 -5.49
N PRO A 788 -28.08 6.57 -4.90
CA PRO A 788 -27.90 7.36 -3.69
C PRO A 788 -27.61 6.45 -2.49
N ALA A 789 -27.17 7.04 -1.39
CA ALA A 789 -27.19 6.33 -0.11
C ALA A 789 -28.64 5.93 0.23
N ALA A 790 -28.83 4.70 0.70
CA ALA A 790 -30.10 4.26 1.27
C ALA A 790 -30.27 4.95 2.63
N THR A 791 -31.18 5.90 2.72
CA THR A 791 -31.60 6.53 3.98
C THR A 791 -32.99 6.06 4.42
N GLY A 792 -33.66 5.22 3.62
CA GLY A 792 -34.95 4.60 3.89
C GLY A 792 -34.86 3.13 4.32
N GLN A 793 -35.97 2.40 4.19
CA GLN A 793 -36.04 0.98 4.52
C GLN A 793 -35.36 0.13 3.44
N VAL A 794 -34.68 -0.93 3.89
CA VAL A 794 -34.09 -1.96 3.03
C VAL A 794 -34.90 -3.24 3.22
N TYR A 795 -35.34 -3.86 2.12
CA TYR A 795 -36.19 -5.04 2.12
C TYR A 795 -35.55 -6.22 1.38
N ILE A 796 -35.86 -7.42 1.86
CA ILE A 796 -35.43 -8.70 1.28
C ILE A 796 -36.65 -9.62 1.24
N GLY A 797 -36.85 -10.25 0.08
CA GLY A 797 -38.04 -11.05 -0.17
C GLY A 797 -39.31 -10.25 -0.53
N CYS A 798 -39.26 -8.91 -0.56
CA CYS A 798 -40.34 -8.05 -1.05
C CYS A 798 -39.82 -6.67 -1.50
N ALA A 799 -40.71 -5.87 -2.09
CA ALA A 799 -40.47 -4.46 -2.38
C ALA A 799 -41.61 -3.60 -1.83
N ALA A 800 -41.29 -2.41 -1.32
CA ALA A 800 -42.28 -1.36 -1.09
C ALA A 800 -42.59 -0.63 -2.40
N ASN A 801 -43.87 -0.38 -2.64
CA ASN A 801 -44.30 0.52 -3.71
C ASN A 801 -43.88 1.95 -3.33
N PRO A 802 -43.09 2.64 -4.17
CA PRO A 802 -42.58 3.98 -3.85
C PRO A 802 -43.68 5.04 -3.71
N ASP A 803 -44.88 4.80 -4.25
CA ASP A 803 -45.96 5.80 -4.26
C ASP A 803 -46.84 5.76 -2.99
N ASP A 804 -47.01 4.60 -2.36
CA ASP A 804 -47.92 4.40 -1.21
C ASP A 804 -47.31 3.61 -0.03
N GLY A 805 -46.08 3.10 -0.18
CA GLY A 805 -45.38 2.31 0.83
C GLY A 805 -45.91 0.88 1.02
N GLN A 806 -46.89 0.42 0.23
CA GLN A 806 -47.43 -0.94 0.34
C GLN A 806 -46.43 -1.98 -0.12
N LEU A 807 -46.32 -3.08 0.62
CA LEU A 807 -45.42 -4.19 0.27
C LEU A 807 -46.05 -5.09 -0.81
N GLY A 808 -45.26 -5.43 -1.82
CA GLY A 808 -45.63 -6.30 -2.92
C GLY A 808 -44.43 -7.07 -3.48
N ASN A 809 -44.66 -7.80 -4.58
CA ASN A 809 -43.61 -8.55 -5.30
C ASN A 809 -42.83 -9.52 -4.39
N PHE A 810 -43.56 -10.39 -3.69
CA PHE A 810 -42.99 -11.28 -2.68
C PHE A 810 -42.24 -12.46 -3.30
N TYR A 811 -41.07 -12.78 -2.75
CA TYR A 811 -40.29 -13.95 -3.14
C TYR A 811 -40.95 -15.24 -2.67
N ASN A 812 -40.84 -16.30 -3.49
CA ASN A 812 -41.39 -17.62 -3.22
C ASN A 812 -40.30 -18.68 -3.39
N GLY A 813 -39.73 -19.13 -2.26
CA GLY A 813 -38.54 -19.95 -2.27
C GLY A 813 -37.74 -19.89 -0.99
N LEU A 814 -36.56 -20.52 -1.02
CA LEU A 814 -35.59 -20.47 0.08
C LEU A 814 -34.47 -19.47 -0.26
N MET A 815 -34.00 -18.71 0.73
CA MET A 815 -32.82 -17.87 0.62
C MET A 815 -31.74 -18.31 1.62
N ASP A 816 -30.48 -18.29 1.18
CA ASP A 816 -29.29 -18.54 2.01
C ASP A 816 -28.14 -17.63 1.55
N ASP A 817 -27.15 -17.40 2.40
CA ASP A 817 -25.89 -16.69 2.07
C ASP A 817 -26.10 -15.33 1.36
N VAL A 818 -27.08 -14.53 1.82
CA VAL A 818 -27.39 -13.21 1.23
C VAL A 818 -26.43 -12.14 1.77
N VAL A 819 -25.78 -11.45 0.85
CA VAL A 819 -24.65 -10.55 1.08
C VAL A 819 -24.81 -9.29 0.27
N VAL A 820 -24.58 -8.14 0.91
CA VAL A 820 -24.44 -6.87 0.22
C VAL A 820 -23.17 -6.17 0.68
N SER A 821 -22.33 -5.73 -0.24
CA SER A 821 -21.07 -5.05 0.06
C SER A 821 -20.81 -3.86 -0.86
N ASN A 822 -20.04 -2.87 -0.38
CA ASN A 822 -19.58 -1.71 -1.14
C ASN A 822 -18.10 -1.44 -0.87
N GLY A 823 -17.32 -1.09 -1.89
CA GLY A 823 -15.92 -0.68 -1.73
C GLY A 823 -14.91 -1.83 -1.78
N THR A 824 -15.37 -3.09 -1.76
CA THR A 824 -14.48 -4.25 -1.58
C THR A 824 -13.44 -4.37 -2.69
N TYR A 825 -13.84 -4.14 -3.94
CA TYR A 825 -12.94 -4.34 -5.08
C TYR A 825 -11.84 -3.27 -5.08
N TYR A 826 -12.18 -1.98 -4.93
CA TYR A 826 -11.16 -0.91 -4.94
C TYR A 826 -10.34 -0.83 -3.67
N LYS A 827 -10.89 -1.22 -2.51
CA LYS A 827 -10.10 -1.39 -1.29
C LYS A 827 -9.04 -2.47 -1.47
N THR A 828 -9.39 -3.56 -2.15
CA THR A 828 -8.43 -4.62 -2.46
C THR A 828 -7.35 -4.13 -3.43
N GLN A 829 -7.71 -3.36 -4.48
CA GLN A 829 -6.70 -2.73 -5.35
C GLN A 829 -5.87 -1.68 -4.61
N GLY A 830 -6.48 -0.90 -3.71
CA GLY A 830 -5.78 0.04 -2.84
C GLY A 830 -4.79 -0.65 -1.92
N LEU A 831 -5.13 -1.83 -1.38
CA LEU A 831 -4.23 -2.67 -0.60
C LEU A 831 -3.07 -3.18 -1.44
N ALA A 832 -3.36 -3.76 -2.60
CA ALA A 832 -2.35 -4.28 -3.52
C ALA A 832 -1.38 -3.17 -3.96
N ASP A 833 -1.91 -1.98 -4.26
CA ASP A 833 -1.09 -0.82 -4.60
C ASP A 833 -0.26 -0.34 -3.43
N MET A 834 -0.85 -0.21 -2.24
CA MET A 834 -0.08 0.06 -1.03
C MET A 834 1.09 -0.94 -0.89
N LEU A 835 0.84 -2.24 -1.00
CA LEU A 835 1.90 -3.24 -0.84
C LEU A 835 3.02 -2.96 -1.85
N CYS A 836 2.69 -2.82 -3.14
CA CYS A 836 3.67 -2.61 -4.20
C CYS A 836 4.36 -1.25 -4.17
N GLN A 837 3.77 -0.22 -3.54
CA GLN A 837 4.43 1.07 -3.37
C GLN A 837 5.45 1.04 -2.23
N PHE A 838 5.12 0.39 -1.11
CA PHE A 838 6.01 0.28 0.06
C PHE A 838 7.00 -0.88 -0.04
N GLY A 839 6.72 -1.88 -0.89
CA GLY A 839 7.50 -3.10 -1.07
C GLY A 839 7.41 -3.94 0.20
N GLY A 840 6.42 -4.82 0.29
CA GLY A 840 6.13 -5.59 1.50
C GLY A 840 5.68 -7.00 1.21
N MET A 841 5.62 -7.81 2.27
CA MET A 841 4.92 -9.09 2.27
C MET A 841 3.75 -9.00 3.23
N MET A 842 2.58 -9.42 2.77
CA MET A 842 1.38 -9.58 3.60
C MET A 842 0.94 -11.03 3.56
N CYS A 843 0.44 -11.55 4.67
CA CYS A 843 -0.17 -12.87 4.75
C CYS A 843 -1.60 -12.70 5.24
N THR A 844 -2.55 -12.52 4.33
CA THR A 844 -3.97 -12.37 4.69
C THR A 844 -4.45 -13.66 5.33
N VAL A 845 -4.82 -13.58 6.60
CA VAL A 845 -5.41 -14.69 7.35
C VAL A 845 -6.88 -14.41 7.55
N SER A 846 -7.69 -15.39 7.20
CA SER A 846 -9.09 -15.49 7.61
C SER A 846 -9.19 -16.41 8.82
N HIS A 847 -9.74 -15.89 9.91
CA HIS A 847 -10.05 -16.64 11.13
C HIS A 847 -11.56 -16.78 11.22
N ASN A 848 -12.08 -18.00 11.43
CA ASN A 848 -13.52 -18.30 11.40
C ASN A 848 -14.18 -17.87 10.07
N GLU A 849 -13.71 -18.40 8.94
CA GLU A 849 -14.36 -18.24 7.62
C GLU A 849 -15.82 -18.68 7.59
N SER A 850 -16.28 -19.41 8.62
CA SER A 850 -17.70 -19.60 8.93
C SER A 850 -18.49 -18.28 8.92
N GLY A 851 -17.83 -17.13 8.97
CA GLY A 851 -18.42 -15.85 8.74
C GLY A 851 -18.37 -15.30 7.32
N ILE A 852 -17.19 -15.20 6.72
CA ILE A 852 -16.99 -14.33 5.54
C ILE A 852 -17.70 -14.94 4.33
N PRO A 853 -18.63 -14.21 3.69
CA PRO A 853 -19.35 -14.79 2.58
C PRO A 853 -18.44 -15.06 1.39
N ARG A 854 -18.60 -16.24 0.78
CA ARG A 854 -17.72 -16.77 -0.28
C ARG A 854 -17.55 -15.82 -1.46
N GLU A 855 -18.58 -15.05 -1.74
CA GLU A 855 -18.58 -14.09 -2.83
C GLU A 855 -17.67 -12.88 -2.58
N ILE A 856 -17.46 -12.51 -1.32
CA ILE A 856 -16.48 -11.47 -0.95
C ILE A 856 -15.06 -11.94 -1.27
N LEU A 857 -14.75 -13.22 -1.05
CA LEU A 857 -13.46 -13.81 -1.41
C LEU A 857 -13.25 -13.81 -2.93
N ARG A 858 -14.29 -14.11 -3.72
CA ARG A 858 -14.21 -14.02 -5.19
C ARG A 858 -13.90 -12.59 -5.64
N ILE A 859 -14.59 -11.58 -5.10
CA ILE A 859 -14.37 -10.17 -5.43
C ILE A 859 -12.95 -9.73 -5.06
N PHE A 860 -12.47 -10.16 -3.88
CA PHE A 860 -11.09 -9.92 -3.45
C PHE A 860 -10.08 -10.51 -4.45
N LEU A 861 -10.23 -11.79 -4.82
CA LEU A 861 -9.33 -12.45 -5.76
C LEU A 861 -9.42 -11.87 -7.19
N ASP A 862 -10.60 -11.46 -7.64
CA ASP A 862 -10.78 -10.76 -8.91
C ASP A 862 -10.06 -9.41 -8.92
N ALA A 863 -10.20 -8.62 -7.85
CA ALA A 863 -9.56 -7.33 -7.73
C ALA A 863 -8.03 -7.43 -7.75
N LEU A 864 -7.47 -8.46 -7.11
CA LEU A 864 -6.04 -8.77 -7.17
C LEU A 864 -5.59 -9.21 -8.56
N ALA A 865 -6.42 -10.01 -9.27
CA ALA A 865 -6.06 -10.54 -10.58
C ALA A 865 -6.08 -9.44 -11.66
N ASP A 866 -6.94 -8.45 -11.49
CA ASP A 866 -7.04 -7.28 -12.35
C ASP A 866 -6.02 -6.18 -11.99
N TYR A 867 -5.32 -6.30 -10.85
CA TYR A 867 -4.28 -5.36 -10.45
C TYR A 867 -2.99 -5.61 -11.25
N SER A 868 -2.44 -4.55 -11.84
CA SER A 868 -1.31 -4.61 -12.77
C SER A 868 0.05 -4.33 -12.15
N GLY A 869 0.10 -3.94 -10.87
CA GLY A 869 1.36 -3.74 -10.16
C GLY A 869 2.10 -5.05 -9.87
N ASN A 870 3.32 -4.92 -9.34
CA ASN A 870 4.23 -6.06 -9.15
C ASN A 870 3.92 -6.87 -7.87
N LEU A 871 2.70 -7.40 -7.78
CA LEU A 871 2.24 -8.23 -6.67
C LEU A 871 2.38 -9.73 -7.01
N LYS A 872 3.13 -10.45 -6.19
CA LYS A 872 3.28 -11.91 -6.25
C LYS A 872 2.36 -12.56 -5.23
N VAL A 873 1.38 -13.33 -5.71
CA VAL A 873 0.57 -14.17 -4.83
C VAL A 873 1.25 -15.54 -4.69
N MET A 874 1.69 -15.88 -3.48
CA MET A 874 2.49 -17.08 -3.19
C MET A 874 2.01 -17.76 -1.91
N THR A 875 2.30 -19.05 -1.75
CA THR A 875 2.19 -19.68 -0.44
C THR A 875 3.23 -19.12 0.52
N LEU A 876 3.05 -19.29 1.83
CA LEU A 876 4.01 -18.77 2.81
C LEU A 876 5.39 -19.42 2.61
N SER A 877 5.43 -20.73 2.39
CA SER A 877 6.71 -21.42 2.11
C SER A 877 7.40 -20.97 0.83
N ASP A 878 6.64 -20.72 -0.24
CA ASP A 878 7.21 -20.23 -1.50
C ASP A 878 7.75 -18.80 -1.34
N ALA A 879 7.03 -17.94 -0.62
CA ALA A 879 7.47 -16.60 -0.28
C ALA A 879 8.77 -16.60 0.55
N LEU A 880 8.84 -17.44 1.59
CA LEU A 880 10.02 -17.61 2.45
C LEU A 880 11.23 -18.09 1.63
N ALA A 881 11.02 -19.08 0.77
CA ALA A 881 12.07 -19.59 -0.11
C ALA A 881 12.53 -18.53 -1.12
N TYR A 882 11.59 -17.78 -1.69
CA TYR A 882 11.86 -16.70 -2.61
C TYR A 882 12.73 -15.62 -1.95
N LEU A 883 12.35 -15.12 -0.77
CA LEU A 883 13.10 -14.11 -0.03
C LEU A 883 14.51 -14.58 0.35
N ARG A 884 14.68 -15.85 0.76
CA ARG A 884 16.01 -16.44 0.99
C ARG A 884 16.85 -16.48 -0.28
N SER A 885 16.26 -16.89 -1.40
CA SER A 885 16.97 -16.98 -2.69
C SER A 885 17.48 -15.62 -3.20
N ARG A 886 16.81 -14.54 -2.79
CA ARG A 886 17.20 -13.16 -3.10
C ARG A 886 18.19 -12.56 -2.09
N GLY A 887 18.60 -13.32 -1.07
CA GLY A 887 19.50 -12.84 -0.01
C GLY A 887 18.88 -11.80 0.91
N VAL A 888 17.55 -11.63 0.84
CA VAL A 888 16.80 -10.63 1.62
C VAL A 888 16.56 -11.17 3.02
N LEU A 889 16.26 -12.46 3.15
CA LEU A 889 16.03 -13.05 4.46
C LEU A 889 17.33 -13.52 5.13
N SER A 890 17.54 -13.06 6.37
CA SER A 890 18.64 -13.47 7.23
C SER A 890 18.51 -14.91 7.72
N ALA A 891 19.63 -15.48 8.18
CA ALA A 891 19.72 -16.89 8.57
C ALA A 891 18.87 -17.26 9.81
N ASP A 892 18.50 -16.26 10.62
CA ASP A 892 17.58 -16.40 11.75
C ASP A 892 16.12 -16.65 11.32
N GLY A 893 15.85 -16.66 10.00
CA GLY A 893 14.50 -16.82 9.45
C GLY A 893 13.55 -15.73 9.95
N ARG A 894 14.11 -14.60 10.40
CA ARG A 894 13.45 -13.47 11.00
C ARG A 894 13.74 -12.23 10.17
N SER A 895 14.96 -11.72 10.21
CA SER A 895 15.20 -10.33 9.81
C SER A 895 15.43 -10.21 8.31
N LEU A 896 14.66 -9.33 7.67
CA LEU A 896 14.91 -8.96 6.30
C LEU A 896 15.96 -7.85 6.20
N LYS A 897 16.88 -7.99 5.25
CA LYS A 897 17.84 -6.96 4.86
C LYS A 897 17.17 -5.98 3.91
N ARG A 898 17.64 -4.72 3.91
CA ARG A 898 17.14 -3.73 2.95
C ARG A 898 17.34 -4.20 1.53
N TYR A 899 16.21 -4.43 0.87
CA TYR A 899 16.17 -4.88 -0.50
C TYR A 899 16.08 -3.67 -1.41
N ASP A 900 17.22 -3.28 -1.98
CA ASP A 900 17.21 -2.42 -3.17
C ASP A 900 17.01 -3.32 -4.38
N LEU A 901 15.80 -3.29 -4.93
CA LEU A 901 15.47 -4.07 -6.13
C LEU A 901 16.16 -3.53 -7.38
N GLY A 902 16.80 -2.36 -7.34
CA GLY A 902 17.32 -1.72 -8.55
C GLY A 902 16.23 -1.39 -9.58
N HIS A 903 14.95 -1.51 -9.22
CA HIS A 903 13.81 -1.10 -10.02
C HIS A 903 13.34 0.25 -9.49
N HIS A 904 13.61 1.32 -10.24
CA HIS A 904 12.99 2.61 -10.01
C HIS A 904 11.55 2.56 -10.52
N ALA A 905 10.61 3.10 -9.75
CA ALA A 905 9.23 3.24 -10.20
C ALA A 905 9.17 3.99 -11.55
N ASP A 906 8.35 3.48 -12.47
CA ASP A 906 8.01 4.15 -13.71
C ASP A 906 6.52 4.44 -13.72
N TYR A 907 6.18 5.64 -13.25
CA TYR A 907 4.80 6.13 -13.15
C TYR A 907 4.23 6.66 -14.48
N HIS A 908 4.86 6.35 -15.62
CA HIS A 908 4.19 6.47 -16.91
C HIS A 908 3.00 5.51 -16.97
N LEU A 909 1.94 5.93 -17.64
CA LEU A 909 0.79 5.08 -17.88
C LEU A 909 1.09 4.09 -19.00
N ARG A 910 0.66 2.84 -18.81
CA ARG A 910 0.61 1.88 -19.91
C ARG A 910 -0.45 2.29 -20.92
N ALA A 911 -0.28 1.88 -22.17
CA ALA A 911 -1.24 2.18 -23.24
C ALA A 911 -2.67 1.67 -22.98
N ASP A 912 -2.85 0.64 -22.13
CA ASP A 912 -4.16 0.11 -21.75
C ASP A 912 -4.73 0.73 -20.46
N SER A 913 -4.05 1.73 -19.89
CA SER A 913 -4.50 2.42 -18.69
C SER A 913 -5.84 3.13 -18.92
N PRO A 914 -6.76 3.10 -17.94
CA PRO A 914 -8.00 3.90 -17.99
C PRO A 914 -7.74 5.41 -17.84
N CYS A 915 -6.51 5.81 -17.52
CA CYS A 915 -6.10 7.20 -17.37
C CYS A 915 -5.50 7.81 -18.64
N VAL A 916 -5.21 6.99 -19.65
CA VAL A 916 -4.74 7.47 -20.96
C VAL A 916 -5.88 8.16 -21.69
N CYS A 917 -5.63 9.37 -22.20
CA CYS A 917 -6.63 10.23 -22.84
C CYS A 917 -7.91 10.44 -22.01
N ALA A 918 -7.82 10.35 -20.68
CA ALA A 918 -8.96 10.54 -19.79
C ALA A 918 -9.01 11.96 -19.21
N GLY A 919 -7.93 12.73 -19.34
CA GLY A 919 -7.82 14.08 -18.78
C GLY A 919 -8.67 15.10 -19.54
N ASP A 920 -9.25 16.04 -18.80
CA ASP A 920 -9.94 17.20 -19.35
C ASP A 920 -8.95 18.36 -19.49
N PRO A 921 -8.52 18.75 -20.70
CA PRO A 921 -7.56 19.82 -20.89
C PRO A 921 -8.12 21.20 -20.50
N ALA A 922 -9.44 21.36 -20.34
CA ALA A 922 -10.03 22.63 -19.92
C ALA A 922 -9.46 23.17 -18.60
N VAL A 923 -9.01 22.26 -17.73
CA VAL A 923 -8.42 22.63 -16.42
C VAL A 923 -7.01 23.23 -16.55
N LEU A 924 -6.39 23.12 -17.73
CA LEU A 924 -5.07 23.66 -18.04
C LEU A 924 -5.13 25.02 -18.77
N GLN A 925 -6.34 25.50 -19.10
CA GLN A 925 -6.52 26.78 -19.76
C GLN A 925 -5.97 27.94 -18.91
N GLY A 926 -5.30 28.87 -19.58
CA GLY A 926 -4.66 30.04 -18.96
C GLY A 926 -3.22 29.79 -18.51
N ILE A 927 -2.72 28.55 -18.56
CA ILE A 927 -1.31 28.26 -18.26
C ILE A 927 -0.52 28.31 -19.56
N PRO A 928 0.43 29.24 -19.74
CA PRO A 928 1.13 29.40 -21.02
C PRO A 928 2.18 28.32 -21.27
N SER A 929 2.33 27.91 -22.53
CA SER A 929 3.41 27.07 -23.06
C SER A 929 3.57 25.69 -22.39
N LEU A 930 2.45 25.05 -22.01
CA LEU A 930 2.46 23.67 -21.51
C LEU A 930 2.62 22.68 -22.67
N HIS A 931 3.29 21.57 -22.39
CA HIS A 931 3.47 20.45 -23.32
C HIS A 931 3.13 19.13 -22.63
N ASP A 932 2.69 18.13 -23.39
CA ASP A 932 2.44 16.76 -22.93
C ASP A 932 3.72 15.92 -22.88
N LEU A 933 3.60 14.64 -22.45
CA LEU A 933 4.69 13.66 -22.31
C LEU A 933 5.58 13.50 -23.55
N ASP A 934 5.03 13.69 -24.74
CA ASP A 934 5.73 13.55 -26.02
C ASP A 934 6.29 14.90 -26.53
N GLY A 935 6.17 15.96 -25.73
CA GLY A 935 6.58 17.31 -26.08
C GLY A 935 5.57 18.03 -26.99
N THR A 936 4.33 17.54 -27.11
CA THR A 936 3.27 18.19 -27.89
C THR A 936 2.73 19.38 -27.13
N PRO A 937 2.62 20.58 -27.74
CA PRO A 937 2.03 21.73 -27.09
C PRO A 937 0.56 21.50 -26.69
N ILE A 938 0.25 21.68 -25.41
CA ILE A 938 -1.11 21.68 -24.85
C ILE A 938 -1.69 23.08 -24.88
N THR A 939 -0.88 24.09 -24.54
CA THR A 939 -1.27 25.50 -24.56
C THR A 939 -0.29 26.37 -25.32
N ASP A 940 -0.80 27.44 -25.93
CA ASP A 940 0.04 28.47 -26.55
C ASP A 940 0.71 29.38 -25.51
N ALA A 941 1.52 30.34 -25.97
CA ALA A 941 2.19 31.32 -25.11
C ALA A 941 1.23 32.25 -24.33
N ASN A 942 -0.05 32.30 -24.70
CA ASN A 942 -1.09 33.06 -24.02
C ASN A 942 -1.94 32.18 -23.09
N GLY A 943 -1.67 30.88 -23.03
CA GLY A 943 -2.44 29.92 -22.25
C GLY A 943 -3.73 29.43 -22.91
N ASN A 944 -3.94 29.69 -24.20
CA ASN A 944 -5.09 29.11 -24.93
C ASN A 944 -4.82 27.64 -25.21
N LEU A 945 -5.87 26.81 -25.10
CA LEU A 945 -5.78 25.38 -25.40
C LEU A 945 -5.56 25.14 -26.89
N LEU A 946 -4.61 24.26 -27.21
CA LEU A 946 -4.30 23.81 -28.56
C LEU A 946 -4.93 22.44 -28.87
N LEU A 947 -5.36 21.70 -27.84
CA LEU A 947 -5.99 20.38 -27.92
C LEU A 947 -7.45 20.45 -27.43
N PRO A 948 -8.46 20.47 -28.33
CA PRO A 948 -9.87 20.43 -27.91
C PRO A 948 -10.37 18.98 -27.73
N GLY A 949 -10.78 18.60 -26.50
CA GLY A 949 -11.38 17.28 -26.19
C GLY A 949 -10.60 16.48 -25.13
N SER A 950 -10.95 15.21 -24.85
CA SER A 950 -10.25 14.35 -23.85
C SER A 950 -8.88 13.85 -24.34
N GLY A 951 -8.03 14.76 -24.82
CA GLY A 951 -6.81 14.42 -25.56
C GLY A 951 -5.54 14.26 -24.72
N ILE A 952 -5.62 14.34 -23.39
CA ILE A 952 -4.43 14.27 -22.52
C ILE A 952 -4.53 13.14 -21.50
N ASP A 953 -3.39 12.60 -21.13
CA ASP A 953 -3.27 11.64 -20.05
C ASP A 953 -3.50 12.31 -18.69
N MET A 954 -4.16 11.59 -17.78
CA MET A 954 -4.26 12.03 -16.39
C MET A 954 -2.94 11.81 -15.66
N GLY A 955 -2.70 12.64 -14.65
CA GLY A 955 -1.53 12.51 -13.80
C GLY A 955 -0.31 13.32 -14.24
N ALA A 956 0.79 13.12 -13.51
CA ALA A 956 2.02 13.88 -13.66
C ALA A 956 2.71 13.68 -15.01
N PHE A 957 3.40 14.73 -15.48
CA PHE A 957 4.40 14.61 -16.53
C PHE A 957 5.66 14.03 -15.88
N VAL A 958 5.88 12.74 -16.04
CA VAL A 958 7.15 12.14 -15.61
C VAL A 958 8.13 12.40 -16.74
N ASN A 959 8.77 13.57 -16.75
CA ASN A 959 9.88 13.82 -17.68
C ASN A 959 10.87 12.66 -17.50
N ARG A 960 11.21 11.96 -18.58
CA ARG A 960 12.40 11.11 -18.56
C ARG A 960 13.57 12.05 -18.39
N ASN A 961 13.91 12.36 -17.14
CA ASN A 961 15.21 12.91 -16.87
C ASN A 961 16.21 11.80 -17.18
N ILE A 962 16.69 11.94 -18.40
CA ILE A 962 17.70 11.24 -19.15
C ILE A 962 18.92 10.91 -18.28
N GLY A 963 18.77 9.93 -17.39
CA GLY A 963 19.78 8.91 -17.25
C GLY A 963 19.42 7.85 -18.28
N TYR A 964 19.99 7.93 -19.48
CA TYR A 964 19.88 6.82 -20.42
C TYR A 964 20.16 5.54 -19.64
N SER A 965 19.24 4.57 -19.67
CA SER A 965 19.59 3.23 -19.25
C SER A 965 20.87 2.90 -19.99
N ALA A 966 21.95 2.64 -19.24
CA ALA A 966 23.26 2.44 -19.84
C ALA A 966 23.08 1.40 -20.95
N PRO A 967 23.36 1.74 -22.22
CA PRO A 967 23.12 0.82 -23.32
C PRO A 967 23.86 -0.47 -23.02
N ARG A 968 23.14 -1.59 -23.03
CA ARG A 968 23.79 -2.89 -22.83
C ARG A 968 24.30 -3.33 -24.18
N LEU A 969 25.62 -3.28 -24.32
CA LEU A 969 26.33 -3.78 -25.49
C LEU A 969 26.85 -5.18 -25.16
N THR A 970 26.38 -6.18 -25.88
CA THR A 970 26.87 -7.56 -25.76
C THR A 970 27.42 -8.02 -27.10
N MET A 971 28.35 -8.98 -27.09
CA MET A 971 28.90 -9.54 -28.31
C MET A 971 28.22 -10.87 -28.60
N ALA A 972 27.74 -11.07 -29.83
CA ALA A 972 27.23 -12.36 -30.28
C ALA A 972 28.39 -13.39 -30.34
N PRO A 973 28.11 -14.69 -30.17
CA PRO A 973 29.15 -15.73 -30.24
C PRO A 973 29.91 -15.68 -31.58
N LEU A 974 31.22 -15.44 -31.52
CA LEU A 974 32.11 -15.45 -32.68
C LEU A 974 32.36 -16.89 -33.14
N LYS A 975 32.02 -17.22 -34.38
CA LYS A 975 32.53 -18.42 -35.08
C LYS A 975 33.68 -18.01 -35.98
N GLY A 976 34.75 -18.80 -36.02
CA GLY A 976 36.00 -18.47 -36.72
C GLY A 976 35.76 -17.94 -38.15
N GLY A 977 36.31 -16.77 -38.45
CA GLY A 977 36.21 -16.11 -39.75
C GLY A 977 35.07 -15.09 -39.93
N GLN A 978 34.24 -14.84 -38.90
CA GLN A 978 33.15 -13.85 -38.96
C GLN A 978 33.53 -12.51 -38.31
N SER A 979 33.00 -11.41 -38.87
CA SER A 979 33.01 -10.06 -38.29
C SER A 979 32.33 -10.05 -36.91
N PRO A 980 32.87 -9.34 -35.90
CA PRO A 980 32.21 -9.17 -34.62
C PRO A 980 30.82 -8.53 -34.77
N LYS A 981 29.81 -9.18 -34.20
CA LYS A 981 28.44 -8.65 -34.11
C LYS A 981 28.14 -8.23 -32.68
N LEU A 982 27.83 -6.95 -32.51
CA LEU A 982 27.42 -6.37 -31.25
C LEU A 982 25.89 -6.29 -31.23
N LEU A 983 25.31 -6.69 -30.11
CA LEU A 983 23.89 -6.55 -29.81
C LEU A 983 23.75 -5.38 -28.86
N LEU A 984 23.17 -4.29 -29.37
CA LEU A 984 22.82 -3.12 -28.60
C LEU A 984 21.38 -3.28 -28.10
N VAL A 985 21.21 -3.33 -26.78
CA VAL A 985 19.93 -3.09 -26.13
C VAL A 985 19.95 -1.67 -25.60
N GLY A 986 19.22 -0.77 -26.25
CA GLY A 986 19.15 0.65 -25.95
C GLY A 986 17.73 1.18 -26.07
N GLN A 987 17.45 2.38 -25.58
CA GLN A 987 16.15 3.01 -25.78
C GLN A 987 15.84 3.20 -27.28
N LEU A 988 14.67 2.72 -27.73
CA LEU A 988 14.20 2.92 -29.11
C LEU A 988 14.05 4.42 -29.41
N GLY A 989 14.41 4.84 -30.62
CA GLY A 989 14.40 6.24 -31.05
C GLY A 989 15.60 7.07 -30.60
N ILE A 990 16.58 6.49 -29.87
CA ILE A 990 17.79 7.21 -29.44
C ILE A 990 18.97 6.92 -30.37
N ARG A 991 19.78 7.96 -30.65
CA ARG A 991 21.01 7.84 -31.42
C ARG A 991 22.18 7.43 -30.52
N TYR A 992 22.86 6.34 -30.88
CA TYR A 992 24.07 5.86 -30.23
C TYR A 992 25.27 5.99 -31.16
N GLN A 993 26.38 6.43 -30.59
CA GLN A 993 27.71 6.27 -31.15
C GLN A 993 28.34 5.02 -30.54
N ILE A 994 28.79 4.10 -31.39
CA ILE A 994 29.60 2.95 -30.97
C ILE A 994 31.04 3.33 -31.18
N ASP A 995 31.84 3.26 -30.11
CA ASP A 995 33.28 3.42 -30.21
C ASP A 995 33.97 2.07 -30.05
N PHE A 996 35.17 1.96 -30.61
CA PHE A 996 36.09 0.87 -30.33
C PHE A 996 37.44 1.40 -29.83
N SER A 997 38.15 0.59 -29.07
CA SER A 997 39.51 0.86 -28.62
C SER A 997 40.36 -0.41 -28.67
N PRO A 998 41.63 -0.33 -29.12
CA PRO A 998 42.55 -1.47 -29.05
C PRO A 998 43.13 -1.70 -27.64
N ASP A 999 43.17 -0.66 -26.80
CA ASP A 999 43.95 -0.65 -25.55
C ASP A 999 43.29 0.11 -24.38
N LEU A 1000 42.03 0.54 -24.54
CA LEU A 1000 41.25 1.37 -23.61
C LEU A 1000 41.76 2.81 -23.41
N SER A 1001 42.90 3.19 -23.98
CA SER A 1001 43.49 4.52 -23.82
C SER A 1001 42.92 5.53 -24.83
N LEU A 1002 42.60 5.08 -26.04
CA LEU A 1002 42.11 5.91 -27.13
C LEU A 1002 40.89 5.26 -27.78
N TRP A 1003 39.78 6.00 -27.86
CA TRP A 1003 38.49 5.53 -28.39
C TRP A 1003 38.22 6.17 -29.75
N ASN A 1004 37.99 5.34 -30.76
CA ASN A 1004 37.66 5.77 -32.11
C ASN A 1004 36.20 5.42 -32.44
N PRO A 1005 35.46 6.29 -33.14
CA PRO A 1005 34.09 5.99 -33.55
C PRO A 1005 34.08 4.84 -34.57
N LEU A 1006 33.27 3.81 -34.28
CA LEU A 1006 32.93 2.73 -35.20
C LEU A 1006 31.75 3.13 -36.08
N THR A 1007 30.64 3.57 -35.49
CA THR A 1007 29.42 3.97 -36.21
C THR A 1007 28.48 4.81 -35.35
N ASN A 1008 27.58 5.55 -36.00
CA ASN A 1008 26.47 6.27 -35.38
C ASN A 1008 25.16 5.71 -35.92
N LEU A 1009 24.21 5.41 -35.05
CA LEU A 1009 22.96 4.76 -35.44
C LEU A 1009 21.78 5.21 -34.57
N LEU A 1010 20.59 5.21 -35.15
CA LEU A 1010 19.33 5.34 -34.43
C LEU A 1010 18.90 3.94 -33.98
N CYS A 1011 18.66 3.74 -32.69
CA CYS A 1011 18.18 2.47 -32.15
C CYS A 1011 16.71 2.29 -32.54
N THR A 1012 16.43 1.44 -33.53
CA THR A 1012 15.05 1.19 -34.00
C THR A 1012 14.46 -0.12 -33.47
N ASP A 1013 15.30 -1.01 -32.94
CA ASP A 1013 14.92 -2.34 -32.46
C ASP A 1013 15.68 -2.70 -31.17
N ASN A 1014 15.16 -3.67 -30.41
CA ASN A 1014 15.80 -4.20 -29.21
C ASN A 1014 15.81 -5.74 -29.19
N PRO A 1015 16.99 -6.40 -29.33
CA PRO A 1015 18.31 -5.81 -29.58
C PRO A 1015 18.51 -5.38 -31.05
N MET A 1016 19.25 -4.29 -31.26
CA MET A 1016 19.76 -3.89 -32.57
C MET A 1016 21.13 -4.53 -32.84
N VAL A 1017 21.31 -5.09 -34.04
CA VAL A 1017 22.56 -5.77 -34.43
C VAL A 1017 23.49 -4.80 -35.15
N ILE A 1018 24.75 -4.76 -34.74
CA ILE A 1018 25.79 -3.88 -35.27
C ILE A 1018 26.99 -4.74 -35.67
N GLU A 1019 27.51 -4.54 -36.88
CA GLU A 1019 28.64 -5.32 -37.40
C GLU A 1019 29.91 -4.46 -37.42
N ASP A 1020 30.96 -4.94 -36.77
CA ASP A 1020 32.31 -4.39 -36.91
C ASP A 1020 32.97 -5.03 -38.14
N PRO A 1021 33.23 -4.27 -39.23
CA PRO A 1021 33.75 -4.83 -40.47
C PRO A 1021 35.21 -5.33 -40.37
N THR A 1022 35.86 -5.15 -39.22
CA THR A 1022 37.28 -5.44 -39.02
C THR A 1022 37.52 -6.50 -37.94
N ASN A 1023 38.20 -7.59 -38.31
CA ASN A 1023 38.55 -8.68 -37.40
C ASN A 1023 40.00 -8.53 -36.91
N THR A 1024 40.21 -7.73 -35.85
CA THR A 1024 41.53 -7.58 -35.20
C THR A 1024 41.57 -8.27 -33.83
N PRO A 1025 42.73 -8.77 -33.36
CA PRO A 1025 42.80 -9.72 -32.24
C PRO A 1025 42.33 -9.20 -30.87
N ILE A 1026 42.35 -7.88 -30.64
CA ILE A 1026 41.92 -7.25 -29.38
C ILE A 1026 41.16 -5.97 -29.73
N ARG A 1027 39.87 -5.93 -29.38
CA ARG A 1027 39.03 -4.73 -29.42
C ARG A 1027 38.12 -4.68 -28.21
N PHE A 1028 38.02 -3.50 -27.63
CA PHE A 1028 37.04 -3.11 -26.63
C PHE A 1028 35.99 -2.23 -27.31
N TYR A 1029 34.73 -2.35 -26.88
CA TYR A 1029 33.63 -1.59 -27.43
C TYR A 1029 32.89 -0.85 -26.32
N ARG A 1030 32.36 0.33 -26.65
CA ARG A 1030 31.40 1.02 -25.80
C ARG A 1030 30.32 1.66 -26.66
N ALA A 1031 29.13 1.79 -26.10
CA ALA A 1031 28.07 2.59 -26.68
C ALA A 1031 27.95 3.88 -25.86
N VAL A 1032 27.98 5.02 -26.53
CA VAL A 1032 27.79 6.35 -25.96
C VAL A 1032 26.58 6.99 -26.65
N VAL A 1033 25.77 7.72 -25.90
CA VAL A 1033 24.66 8.45 -26.54
C VAL A 1033 25.21 9.65 -27.28
N SER A 1034 24.84 9.78 -28.56
CA SER A 1034 25.20 10.92 -29.38
C SER A 1034 24.04 11.92 -29.36
N GLY A 1035 24.24 13.08 -28.72
CA GLY A 1035 23.29 14.19 -28.79
C GLY A 1035 23.38 14.88 -30.15
N ASN A 1036 22.32 14.81 -30.94
CA ASN A 1036 22.01 15.70 -32.06
C ASN A 1036 20.49 15.70 -32.27
#